data_AF-A0A2I1FZ58-F1
#
_entry.id   AF-A0A2I1FZ58-F1
#
_cell.length_a   1.000
_cell.length_b   1.000
_cell.length_c   1.000
_cell.angle_alpha   90.00
_cell.angle_beta   90.00
_cell.angle_gamma   90.00
#
_symmetry.space_group_name_H-M   'P 1'
#
loop_
_entity.id
_entity.type
_entity.pdbx_description
1 polymer ?
#
loop_
_entity_poly.entity_id
_entity_poly.type
_entity_poly.pdbx_seq_one_letter_code
_entity_poly.pdbx_strand_id
1 'polypeptide(L)'
;MPLYENKPLASPPEPKLDPSKHGKKQIWVIPYSNEVFINYRDYLNRIAFYKKSHWQCAVTGRQGLTYEEAIENEKKHREQLKKFPRGLKQQILQMVQFSTDRLDVLANQIFDKYNEEFTVGEYVTIKNEREGKKRNGKIIDVKASVAPVEGSKGKNSKTKRSVSTVQTTVYRVQMLDKLGNSVQQVAKNGSHKYLIRTFNGGENLSRNKLAFNKTLIRLFIKQSTTKDTYLHAPWVVKDDLAKKYKVITKLPDDLKKAKDEAREKSRKRKGKATQGGPSKKTKVNKGTNARTRGDDDQKGGKKGAASAARGKRVPASKKQSRATTSKEQAKKAAEKKRQKEREKKKRETERKKERERKAKEREVQKRLKAEQKKAKYPTEDLDVPLDRNLLSKRPHMVLDFKIPQKYIGTFLMTWNFFTVFGKPLGISFLTLDDLELSFYHNIIQPRCTLVIEMHAALLNAIIRDRLQSKSKKRQPIPRVVPALRDQINGPDDMDIDDRKSVLASRDVLERFAKTWDKKVISSKDSRKGWECVLIGCLYQMGTYETIPNVDRILSHLAPIDSINASEEDFEGYFSTLEVADKLQIMEFLINNVAKTTLIHEHIEGCVSRQTELNKEKNEIAKERKQIANSLAEIVKTNVTVPRGKGKDRSDTDESIVTRKRILEEEEIALQKREENIDKEKRRYALPRTNSMGRDRFHNKYYYFDEVGLVVNERYGTGRILVQSPSSRELVDVLTEAGRQKYNKRRKLEESFGSEEAQWGYYEDPEQIDDLLKWFNEKGQRELLLKKEIISRLSDVKSGMVKRMQDIVASRKSAEVRRSRRTQATKALLSQQPYMKWFNKFAK
;
A
#
# COMPACT_ATOMS: atom_id res chain seq x y z
N MET A 1 -18.45 18.31 -6.10
CA MET A 1 -18.02 17.71 -7.37
C MET A 1 -16.54 17.45 -7.24
N PRO A 2 -16.09 16.22 -7.49
CA PRO A 2 -14.68 15.86 -7.49
C PRO A 2 -13.85 16.77 -8.41
N LEU A 3 -12.61 17.01 -8.02
CA LEU A 3 -11.67 17.86 -8.74
C LEU A 3 -10.72 17.02 -9.58
N TYR A 4 -10.45 17.49 -10.80
CA TYR A 4 -9.40 17.00 -11.68
C TYR A 4 -8.33 18.09 -11.77
N GLU A 5 -7.06 17.77 -11.44
CA GLU A 5 -5.95 18.75 -11.42
C GLU A 5 -6.26 20.05 -10.64
N ASN A 6 -6.92 19.93 -9.48
CA ASN A 6 -7.39 21.06 -8.65
C ASN A 6 -8.47 21.96 -9.29
N LYS A 7 -9.15 21.49 -10.35
CA LYS A 7 -10.26 22.21 -11.00
C LYS A 7 -11.53 21.36 -11.06
N PRO A 8 -12.72 21.98 -10.96
CA PRO A 8 -13.97 21.28 -11.24
C PRO A 8 -14.01 20.90 -12.72
N LEU A 9 -14.43 19.68 -13.02
CA LEU A 9 -14.62 19.23 -14.39
C LEU A 9 -15.82 19.98 -15.00
N ALA A 10 -15.63 20.59 -16.16
CA ALA A 10 -16.74 21.13 -16.94
C ALA A 10 -17.54 19.98 -17.57
N SER A 11 -18.86 20.00 -17.42
CA SER A 11 -19.74 19.06 -18.12
C SER A 11 -19.62 19.28 -19.63
N PRO A 12 -19.57 18.21 -20.45
CA PRO A 12 -19.66 18.34 -21.89
C PRO A 12 -21.01 18.97 -22.27
N PRO A 13 -21.08 19.73 -23.38
CA PRO A 13 -22.33 20.31 -23.84
C PRO A 13 -23.35 19.19 -24.10
N GLU A 14 -24.58 19.38 -23.60
CA GLU A 14 -25.66 18.43 -23.84
C GLU A 14 -25.88 18.28 -25.35
N PRO A 15 -25.93 17.04 -25.86
CA PRO A 15 -26.15 16.83 -27.29
C PRO A 15 -27.57 17.31 -27.66
N LYS A 16 -27.68 18.09 -28.73
CA LYS A 16 -28.98 18.49 -29.28
C LYS A 16 -29.67 17.25 -29.84
N LEU A 17 -30.69 16.76 -29.15
CA LEU A 17 -31.48 15.60 -29.56
C LEU A 17 -32.67 16.09 -30.41
N ASP A 18 -32.55 16.00 -31.73
CA ASP A 18 -33.68 16.26 -32.64
C ASP A 18 -34.63 15.05 -32.66
N PRO A 19 -35.92 15.20 -32.28
CA PRO A 19 -36.88 14.09 -32.21
C PRO A 19 -37.04 13.33 -33.55
N SER A 20 -36.94 14.04 -34.68
CA SER A 20 -37.13 13.47 -36.02
C SER A 20 -35.96 12.63 -36.53
N LYS A 21 -34.74 12.80 -35.98
CA LYS A 21 -33.52 12.04 -36.40
C LYS A 21 -33.07 11.00 -35.38
N HIS A 22 -33.52 11.10 -34.12
CA HIS A 22 -33.01 10.31 -33.00
C HIS A 22 -34.05 9.39 -32.33
N GLY A 23 -35.30 9.37 -32.79
CA GLY A 23 -36.39 8.58 -32.18
C GLY A 23 -36.18 7.05 -32.08
N LYS A 24 -35.17 6.48 -32.77
CA LYS A 24 -34.80 5.04 -32.69
C LYS A 24 -33.35 4.79 -32.27
N LYS A 25 -32.56 5.80 -31.88
CA LYS A 25 -31.15 5.62 -31.52
C LYS A 25 -30.99 5.39 -30.02
N GLN A 26 -30.22 4.36 -29.65
CA GLN A 26 -29.83 4.12 -28.26
C GLN A 26 -29.00 5.30 -27.74
N ILE A 27 -29.29 5.72 -26.51
CA ILE A 27 -28.58 6.80 -25.81
C ILE A 27 -27.92 6.19 -24.58
N TRP A 28 -26.67 6.56 -24.33
CA TRP A 28 -25.90 6.08 -23.19
C TRP A 28 -25.75 7.20 -22.15
N VAL A 29 -26.19 6.93 -20.92
CA VAL A 29 -26.14 7.90 -19.82
C VAL A 29 -25.23 7.38 -18.71
N ILE A 30 -24.39 8.26 -18.15
CA ILE A 30 -23.57 7.92 -16.98
C ILE A 30 -24.36 8.25 -15.70
N PRO A 31 -24.77 7.26 -14.88
CA PRO A 31 -25.74 7.46 -13.78
C PRO A 31 -25.33 8.48 -12.70
N TYR A 32 -24.03 8.66 -12.45
CA TYR A 32 -23.53 9.54 -11.38
C TYR A 32 -23.08 10.93 -11.87
N SER A 33 -22.97 11.15 -13.17
CA SER A 33 -22.63 12.47 -13.75
C SER A 33 -23.77 13.07 -14.58
N ASN A 34 -24.81 12.28 -14.88
CA ASN A 34 -25.93 12.62 -15.76
C ASN A 34 -25.48 13.07 -17.17
N GLU A 35 -24.28 12.69 -17.59
CA GLU A 35 -23.78 12.98 -18.94
C GLU A 35 -24.40 12.02 -19.95
N VAL A 36 -24.91 12.58 -21.03
CA VAL A 36 -25.64 11.86 -22.09
C VAL A 36 -24.78 11.78 -23.35
N PHE A 37 -24.61 10.58 -23.89
CA PHE A 37 -23.81 10.30 -25.07
C PHE A 37 -24.66 9.62 -26.14
N ILE A 38 -24.57 10.08 -27.39
CA ILE A 38 -25.18 9.45 -28.56
C ILE A 38 -24.23 8.42 -29.21
N ASN A 39 -22.95 8.41 -28.82
CA ASN A 39 -21.95 7.50 -29.37
C ASN A 39 -21.39 6.60 -28.26
N TYR A 40 -21.49 5.29 -28.45
CA TYR A 40 -21.02 4.29 -27.48
C TYR A 40 -19.51 4.41 -27.22
N ARG A 41 -18.71 4.74 -28.23
CA ARG A 41 -17.26 4.89 -28.08
C ARG A 41 -16.89 6.07 -27.17
N ASP A 42 -17.62 7.18 -27.25
CA ASP A 42 -17.39 8.36 -26.42
C ASP A 42 -17.85 8.12 -24.98
N TYR A 43 -18.95 7.39 -24.80
CA TYR A 43 -19.38 6.87 -23.50
C TYR A 43 -18.32 5.98 -22.84
N LEU A 44 -17.75 5.01 -23.57
CA LEU A 44 -16.69 4.13 -23.06
C LEU A 44 -15.43 4.91 -22.67
N ASN A 45 -15.01 5.87 -23.50
CA ASN A 45 -13.87 6.73 -23.19
C ASN A 45 -14.11 7.57 -21.93
N ARG A 46 -15.32 8.10 -21.76
CA ARG A 46 -15.70 8.89 -20.59
C ARG A 46 -15.80 8.05 -19.32
N ILE A 47 -16.34 6.84 -19.40
CA ILE A 47 -16.34 5.89 -18.28
C ILE A 47 -14.91 5.46 -17.93
N ALA A 48 -14.07 5.16 -18.92
CA ALA A 48 -12.67 4.82 -18.67
C ALA A 48 -11.92 5.99 -18.01
N PHE A 49 -12.26 7.24 -18.34
CA PHE A 49 -11.73 8.42 -17.67
C PHE A 49 -12.19 8.52 -16.21
N TYR A 50 -13.48 8.28 -15.91
CA TYR A 50 -13.99 8.29 -14.53
C TYR A 50 -13.49 7.14 -13.65
N LYS A 51 -13.16 5.98 -14.25
CA LYS A 51 -12.58 4.82 -13.56
C LYS A 51 -11.09 4.96 -13.22
N LYS A 52 -10.38 5.97 -13.75
CA LYS A 52 -8.98 6.22 -13.40
C LYS A 52 -8.87 6.88 -12.02
N SER A 53 -7.92 6.43 -11.21
CA SER A 53 -7.67 6.94 -9.85
C SER A 53 -6.86 8.25 -9.84
N HIS A 54 -7.34 9.29 -10.53
CA HIS A 54 -6.70 10.62 -10.57
C HIS A 54 -7.55 11.73 -9.96
N TRP A 55 -8.71 11.39 -9.40
CA TRP A 55 -9.65 12.35 -8.85
C TRP A 55 -9.26 12.75 -7.44
N GLN A 56 -9.55 14.01 -7.13
CA GLN A 56 -9.40 14.57 -5.80
C GLN A 56 -10.78 14.87 -5.22
N CYS A 57 -11.02 14.40 -4.01
CA CYS A 57 -12.23 14.77 -3.27
C CYS A 57 -12.17 16.28 -2.95
N ALA A 58 -13.18 17.05 -3.37
CA ALA A 58 -13.22 18.50 -3.14
C ALA A 58 -13.35 18.86 -1.65
N VAL A 59 -13.88 17.94 -0.84
CA VAL A 59 -14.15 18.15 0.58
C VAL A 59 -12.94 17.78 1.44
N THR A 60 -12.33 16.62 1.23
CA THR A 60 -11.18 16.17 2.03
C THR A 60 -9.84 16.63 1.47
N GLY A 61 -9.75 16.81 0.15
CA GLY A 61 -8.51 17.03 -0.57
C GLY A 61 -7.71 15.74 -0.83
N ARG A 62 -8.24 14.56 -0.47
CA ARG A 62 -7.62 13.26 -0.75
C ARG A 62 -7.56 13.03 -2.26
N GLN A 63 -6.36 12.74 -2.75
CA GLN A 63 -6.06 12.48 -4.16
C GLN A 63 -5.95 10.97 -4.41
N GLY A 64 -5.99 10.55 -5.66
CA GLY A 64 -5.82 9.14 -6.04
C GLY A 64 -7.10 8.31 -5.92
N LEU A 65 -8.27 8.96 -6.00
CA LEU A 65 -9.58 8.29 -5.96
C LEU A 65 -10.14 8.17 -7.37
N THR A 66 -11.02 7.20 -7.59
CA THR A 66 -11.91 7.20 -8.77
C THR A 66 -12.99 8.28 -8.61
N TYR A 67 -13.68 8.64 -9.70
CA TYR A 67 -14.73 9.66 -9.64
C TYR A 67 -15.88 9.26 -8.72
N GLU A 68 -16.26 7.97 -8.76
CA GLU A 68 -17.32 7.40 -7.93
C GLU A 68 -16.94 7.37 -6.44
N GLU A 69 -15.74 6.89 -6.11
CA GLU A 69 -15.23 6.93 -4.73
C GLU A 69 -15.10 8.35 -4.20
N ALA A 70 -14.73 9.31 -5.06
CA ALA A 70 -14.66 10.72 -4.68
C ALA A 70 -16.06 11.28 -4.37
N ILE A 71 -17.10 10.97 -5.17
CA ILE A 71 -18.49 11.36 -4.89
C ILE A 71 -19.01 10.70 -3.62
N GLU A 72 -18.77 9.41 -3.43
CA GLU A 72 -19.24 8.68 -2.26
C GLU A 72 -18.59 9.23 -0.98
N ASN A 73 -17.30 9.54 -1.04
CA ASN A 73 -16.61 10.23 0.05
C ASN A 73 -17.20 11.63 0.30
N GLU A 74 -17.45 12.44 -0.73
CA GLU A 74 -18.11 13.73 -0.58
C GLU A 74 -19.51 13.60 0.07
N LYS A 75 -20.27 12.56 -0.29
CA LYS A 75 -21.59 12.26 0.27
C LYS A 75 -21.50 11.86 1.75
N LYS A 76 -20.62 10.91 2.09
CA LYS A 76 -20.36 10.48 3.48
C LYS A 76 -19.96 11.66 4.36
N HIS A 77 -19.07 12.52 3.87
CA HIS A 77 -18.64 13.71 4.61
C HIS A 77 -19.75 14.76 4.76
N ARG A 78 -20.59 14.95 3.74
CA ARG A 78 -21.78 15.83 3.83
C ARG A 78 -22.78 15.31 4.86
N GLU A 79 -23.00 14.00 4.92
CA GLU A 79 -23.87 13.35 5.92
C GLU A 79 -23.30 13.48 7.33
N GLN A 80 -22.00 13.32 7.51
CA GLN A 80 -21.34 13.57 8.79
C GLN A 80 -21.49 15.03 9.24
N LEU A 81 -21.40 15.99 8.32
CA LEU A 81 -21.59 17.41 8.65
C LEU A 81 -23.05 17.78 9.00
N LYS A 82 -24.04 16.98 8.59
CA LYS A 82 -25.43 17.16 9.06
C LYS A 82 -25.55 16.97 10.58
N LYS A 83 -24.69 16.12 11.16
CA LYS A 83 -24.62 15.85 12.61
C LYS A 83 -23.90 16.95 13.41
N PHE A 84 -23.29 17.93 12.73
CA PHE A 84 -22.55 19.02 13.38
C PHE A 84 -23.51 19.97 14.14
N PRO A 85 -23.19 20.37 15.39
CA PRO A 85 -24.08 21.19 16.23
C PRO A 85 -24.53 22.47 15.53
N ARG A 86 -25.85 22.70 15.45
CA ARG A 86 -26.43 23.83 14.68
C ARG A 86 -26.17 25.18 15.35
N GLY A 87 -26.17 25.24 16.70
CA GLY A 87 -25.92 26.47 17.46
C GLY A 87 -24.51 27.03 17.28
N LEU A 88 -23.51 26.14 17.20
CA LEU A 88 -22.10 26.53 17.04
C LEU A 88 -21.75 27.00 15.63
N LYS A 89 -22.58 26.70 14.61
CA LYS A 89 -22.27 27.07 13.22
C LYS A 89 -22.10 28.58 13.07
N GLN A 90 -22.97 29.39 13.67
CA GLN A 90 -22.89 30.84 13.57
C GLN A 90 -21.63 31.39 14.25
N GLN A 91 -21.35 30.95 15.48
CA GLN A 91 -20.21 31.41 16.27
C GLN A 91 -18.88 31.03 15.61
N ILE A 92 -18.78 29.81 15.08
CA ILE A 92 -17.59 29.35 14.35
C ILE A 92 -17.41 30.16 13.06
N LEU A 93 -18.48 30.42 12.30
CA LEU A 93 -18.38 31.22 11.07
C LEU A 93 -17.93 32.66 11.34
N GLN A 94 -18.38 33.27 12.45
CA GLN A 94 -17.92 34.59 12.87
C GLN A 94 -16.43 34.60 13.24
N MET A 95 -15.95 33.55 13.91
CA MET A 95 -14.54 33.43 14.30
C MET A 95 -13.61 33.13 13.12
N VAL A 96 -14.12 32.41 12.11
CA VAL A 96 -13.36 32.09 10.89
C VAL A 96 -13.33 33.28 9.93
N GLN A 97 -14.40 34.08 9.88
CA GLN A 97 -14.50 35.25 9.00
C GLN A 97 -13.33 36.21 9.25
N PHE A 98 -12.57 36.49 8.19
CA PHE A 98 -11.38 37.35 8.19
C PHE A 98 -10.15 36.85 8.96
N SER A 99 -10.17 35.63 9.51
CA SER A 99 -8.96 35.02 10.05
C SER A 99 -7.93 34.77 8.94
N THR A 100 -6.66 35.08 9.19
CA THR A 100 -5.55 34.82 8.26
C THR A 100 -4.79 33.52 8.58
N ASP A 101 -5.19 32.83 9.66
CA ASP A 101 -4.50 31.66 10.20
C ASP A 101 -4.57 30.43 9.28
N ARG A 102 -3.66 29.48 9.54
CA ARG A 102 -3.69 28.16 8.89
C ARG A 102 -4.88 27.35 9.41
N LEU A 103 -5.44 26.51 8.54
CA LEU A 103 -6.63 25.71 8.84
C LEU A 103 -6.50 24.89 10.14
N ASP A 104 -5.33 24.30 10.39
CA ASP A 104 -5.10 23.47 11.58
C ASP A 104 -5.05 24.29 12.88
N VAL A 105 -4.47 25.49 12.83
CA VAL A 105 -4.39 26.40 13.98
C VAL A 105 -5.80 26.89 14.32
N LEU A 106 -6.55 27.31 13.31
CA LEU A 106 -7.92 27.78 13.48
C LEU A 106 -8.84 26.65 13.98
N ALA A 107 -8.70 25.44 13.46
CA ALA A 107 -9.48 24.29 13.93
C ALA A 107 -9.15 23.92 15.39
N ASN A 108 -7.89 24.08 15.82
CA ASN A 108 -7.49 23.89 17.21
C ASN A 108 -8.09 24.98 18.11
N GLN A 109 -7.97 26.26 17.75
CA GLN A 109 -8.55 27.37 18.51
C GLN A 109 -10.08 27.24 18.66
N ILE A 110 -10.77 26.83 17.59
CA ILE A 110 -12.23 26.57 17.62
C ILE A 110 -12.54 25.41 18.56
N PHE A 111 -11.74 24.34 18.49
CA PHE A 111 -11.95 23.19 19.35
C PHE A 111 -11.72 23.59 20.81
N ASP A 112 -10.60 24.21 21.15
CA ASP A 112 -10.24 24.55 22.53
C ASP A 112 -11.24 25.54 23.15
N LYS A 113 -11.75 26.51 22.37
CA LYS A 113 -12.75 27.47 22.83
C LYS A 113 -14.14 26.84 23.05
N TYR A 114 -14.63 26.07 22.09
CA TYR A 114 -15.99 25.55 22.13
C TYR A 114 -16.11 24.16 22.73
N ASN A 115 -15.03 23.50 23.14
CA ASN A 115 -15.07 22.16 23.73
C ASN A 115 -15.88 22.13 25.04
N GLU A 116 -15.87 23.23 25.79
CA GLU A 116 -16.49 23.35 27.12
C GLU A 116 -17.71 24.31 27.13
N GLU A 117 -17.94 25.04 26.05
CA GLU A 117 -19.12 25.90 25.85
C GLU A 117 -20.22 25.14 25.10
N PHE A 118 -21.39 24.97 25.72
CA PHE A 118 -22.51 24.25 25.12
C PHE A 118 -23.69 25.17 24.75
N THR A 119 -24.45 24.79 23.71
CA THR A 119 -25.58 25.60 23.21
C THR A 119 -26.94 24.99 23.54
N VAL A 120 -27.98 25.83 23.65
CA VAL A 120 -29.36 25.36 23.87
C VAL A 120 -29.80 24.43 22.73
N GLY A 121 -30.35 23.27 23.10
CA GLY A 121 -30.78 22.21 22.19
C GLY A 121 -29.72 21.17 21.84
N GLU A 122 -28.50 21.28 22.39
CA GLU A 122 -27.39 20.34 22.15
C GLU A 122 -27.45 19.08 23.03
N TYR A 123 -27.05 17.92 22.47
CA TYR A 123 -27.00 16.64 23.18
C TYR A 123 -25.63 16.43 23.84
N VAL A 124 -25.62 16.19 25.15
CA VAL A 124 -24.43 16.04 25.99
C VAL A 124 -24.42 14.70 26.71
N THR A 125 -23.23 14.18 26.98
CA THR A 125 -23.02 13.01 27.83
C THR A 125 -22.58 13.48 29.21
N ILE A 126 -23.36 13.13 30.21
CA ILE A 126 -23.12 13.46 31.61
C ILE A 126 -22.26 12.35 32.22
N LYS A 127 -21.13 12.74 32.82
CA LYS A 127 -20.29 11.85 33.62
C LYS A 127 -20.75 11.98 35.07
N ASN A 128 -21.12 10.86 35.69
CA ASN A 128 -21.54 10.84 37.09
C ASN A 128 -20.51 10.03 37.88
N GLU A 129 -19.75 10.67 38.77
CA GLU A 129 -18.66 10.01 39.52
C GLU A 129 -19.17 8.91 40.47
N ARG A 130 -20.40 9.04 41.00
CA ARG A 130 -20.95 8.12 42.01
C ARG A 130 -21.48 6.79 41.47
N GLU A 131 -21.72 6.65 40.15
CA GLU A 131 -22.36 5.46 39.57
C GLU A 131 -21.57 4.81 38.42
N GLY A 132 -20.49 5.43 37.91
CA GLY A 132 -19.74 4.94 36.74
C GLY A 132 -20.54 4.87 35.42
N LYS A 133 -21.85 5.11 35.44
CA LYS A 133 -22.77 5.04 34.29
C LYS A 133 -22.86 6.40 33.58
N LYS A 134 -22.48 6.43 32.30
CA LYS A 134 -22.67 7.58 31.40
C LYS A 134 -24.14 7.70 31.01
N ARG A 135 -24.74 8.88 31.18
CA ARG A 135 -26.13 9.15 30.76
C ARG A 135 -26.17 10.27 29.71
N ASN A 136 -27.18 10.26 28.86
CA ASN A 136 -27.37 11.27 27.82
C ASN A 136 -28.36 12.35 28.30
N GLY A 137 -28.16 13.58 27.84
CA GLY A 137 -29.07 14.69 28.13
C GLY A 137 -29.08 15.72 27.01
N LYS A 138 -30.10 16.59 27.02
CA LYS A 138 -30.25 17.71 26.08
C LYS A 138 -30.28 19.03 26.84
N ILE A 139 -29.50 20.01 26.43
CA ILE A 139 -29.46 21.32 27.10
C ILE A 139 -30.72 22.11 26.76
N ILE A 140 -31.42 22.61 27.78
CA ILE A 140 -32.62 23.44 27.64
C ILE A 140 -32.28 24.92 27.84
N ASP A 141 -31.38 25.25 28.76
CA ASP A 141 -31.11 26.63 29.14
C ASP A 141 -29.66 26.79 29.62
N VAL A 142 -29.08 27.96 29.35
CA VAL A 142 -27.70 28.32 29.71
C VAL A 142 -27.75 29.66 30.44
N LYS A 143 -27.38 29.67 31.72
CA LYS A 143 -27.35 30.88 32.56
C LYS A 143 -25.93 31.17 33.01
N ALA A 144 -25.47 32.40 32.83
CA ALA A 144 -24.24 32.88 33.45
C ALA A 144 -24.54 33.18 34.92
N SER A 145 -23.83 32.53 35.85
CA SER A 145 -23.96 32.77 37.29
C SER A 145 -22.69 33.45 37.80
N VAL A 146 -22.87 34.54 38.55
CA VAL A 146 -21.80 35.22 39.27
C VAL A 146 -21.92 34.79 40.73
N ALA A 147 -21.07 33.88 41.18
CA ALA A 147 -21.03 33.44 42.58
C ALA A 147 -19.77 34.03 43.27
N PRO A 148 -19.90 34.62 44.48
CA PRO A 148 -18.75 34.98 45.30
C PRO A 148 -18.08 33.71 45.85
N VAL A 149 -16.75 33.62 45.78
CA VAL A 149 -15.99 32.49 46.34
C VAL A 149 -15.65 32.80 47.81
N GLU A 150 -16.27 32.09 48.76
CA GLU A 150 -15.79 32.05 50.14
C GLU A 150 -14.55 31.15 50.24
N GLY A 151 -13.44 31.71 50.68
CA GLY A 151 -12.16 31.01 50.80
C GLY A 151 -12.08 30.14 52.06
N SER A 152 -11.84 28.85 51.88
CA SER A 152 -11.45 27.90 52.93
C SER A 152 -10.03 28.18 53.44
N LYS A 153 -9.86 28.27 54.75
CA LYS A 153 -8.62 28.60 55.48
C LYS A 153 -7.53 27.52 55.30
N GLY A 154 -6.29 27.98 55.05
CA GLY A 154 -5.04 27.23 55.20
C GLY A 154 -3.91 28.20 55.61
N LYS A 155 -3.10 27.83 56.59
CA LYS A 155 -2.21 28.71 57.38
C LYS A 155 -1.01 29.28 56.59
N ASN A 156 -0.59 30.48 57.02
CA ASN A 156 0.67 31.20 56.77
C ASN A 156 0.95 31.76 55.36
N SER A 157 0.72 33.07 55.19
CA SER A 157 1.73 34.06 54.75
C SER A 157 1.06 35.41 54.43
N LYS A 158 1.70 36.51 54.85
CA LYS A 158 1.24 37.89 54.65
C LYS A 158 1.45 38.31 53.20
N THR A 159 0.38 38.45 52.40
CA THR A 159 0.36 39.37 51.23
C THR A 159 -1.07 39.65 50.76
N LYS A 160 -1.32 40.89 50.30
CA LYS A 160 -2.62 41.49 49.95
C LYS A 160 -3.49 40.60 49.02
N ARG A 161 -4.75 40.37 49.42
CA ARG A 161 -5.79 39.72 48.60
C ARG A 161 -6.34 40.69 47.53
N SER A 162 -6.19 40.33 46.26
CA SER A 162 -7.06 40.82 45.18
C SER A 162 -8.18 39.80 44.97
N VAL A 163 -9.42 40.27 44.89
CA VAL A 163 -10.62 39.45 44.66
C VAL A 163 -10.74 39.19 43.16
N SER A 164 -10.49 37.96 42.70
CA SER A 164 -10.77 37.56 41.32
C SER A 164 -12.13 36.87 41.24
N THR A 165 -13.12 37.54 40.65
CA THR A 165 -14.46 36.99 40.38
C THR A 165 -14.38 35.98 39.23
N VAL A 166 -14.68 34.70 39.47
CA VAL A 166 -14.73 33.68 38.40
C VAL A 166 -16.18 33.55 37.91
N GLN A 167 -16.44 33.90 36.65
CA GLN A 167 -17.72 33.67 35.99
C GLN A 167 -17.90 32.17 35.75
N THR A 168 -18.93 31.54 36.33
CA THR A 168 -19.24 30.12 36.08
C THR A 168 -20.53 29.99 35.28
N THR A 169 -20.49 29.26 34.17
CA THR A 169 -21.65 29.03 33.31
C THR A 169 -22.42 27.80 33.81
N VAL A 170 -23.73 27.97 34.03
CA VAL A 170 -24.63 26.95 34.56
C VAL A 170 -25.58 26.46 33.47
N TYR A 171 -25.63 25.15 33.26
CA TYR A 171 -26.41 24.49 32.21
C TYR A 171 -27.58 23.72 32.81
N ARG A 172 -28.82 23.98 32.34
CA ARG A 172 -29.99 23.14 32.65
C ARG A 172 -30.15 22.08 31.57
N VAL A 173 -30.11 20.81 31.97
CA VAL A 173 -30.08 19.64 31.07
C VAL A 173 -31.28 18.73 31.32
N GLN A 174 -32.05 18.45 30.28
CA GLN A 174 -33.09 17.44 30.24
C GLN A 174 -32.46 16.05 30.14
N MET A 175 -32.84 15.14 31.02
CA MET A 175 -32.31 13.77 31.00
C MET A 175 -32.98 12.92 29.92
N LEU A 176 -32.20 12.09 29.23
CA LEU A 176 -32.66 11.14 28.21
C LEU A 176 -32.42 9.69 28.66
N ASP A 177 -33.30 8.78 28.25
CA ASP A 177 -33.16 7.34 28.48
C ASP A 177 -32.14 6.69 27.52
N LYS A 178 -31.98 5.35 27.60
CA LYS A 178 -31.06 4.58 26.74
C LYS A 178 -31.47 4.59 25.25
N LEU A 179 -32.72 4.91 24.95
CA LEU A 179 -33.31 4.94 23.61
C LEU A 179 -33.38 6.36 23.03
N GLY A 180 -33.03 7.38 23.83
CA GLY A 180 -33.02 8.80 23.43
C GLY A 180 -34.32 9.56 23.75
N ASN A 181 -35.26 8.97 24.48
CA ASN A 181 -36.51 9.62 24.87
C ASN A 181 -36.33 10.44 26.16
N SER A 182 -37.10 11.51 26.29
CA SER A 182 -37.10 12.37 27.48
C SER A 182 -37.61 11.62 28.71
N VAL A 183 -36.79 11.57 29.76
CA VAL A 183 -37.18 10.96 31.04
C VAL A 183 -38.22 11.86 31.72
N GLN A 184 -39.39 11.32 31.99
CA GLN A 184 -40.47 12.00 32.72
C GLN A 184 -40.50 11.54 34.17
N GLN A 185 -40.76 12.47 35.10
CA GLN A 185 -40.97 12.23 36.52
C GLN A 185 -42.37 12.72 36.89
N VAL A 186 -43.09 11.91 37.66
CA VAL A 186 -44.41 12.27 38.18
C VAL A 186 -44.22 13.32 39.28
N ALA A 187 -44.79 14.50 39.10
CA ALA A 187 -44.80 15.54 40.14
C ALA A 187 -45.82 15.20 41.24
N LYS A 188 -45.67 15.79 42.44
CA LYS A 188 -46.55 15.56 43.60
C LYS A 188 -48.04 15.89 43.36
N ASN A 189 -48.37 16.49 42.22
CA ASN A 189 -49.73 16.83 41.78
C ASN A 189 -50.25 15.96 40.61
N GLY A 190 -49.60 14.82 40.33
CA GLY A 190 -50.02 13.89 39.26
C GLY A 190 -49.64 14.31 37.83
N SER A 191 -48.98 15.46 37.63
CA SER A 191 -48.52 15.89 36.30
C SER A 191 -47.15 15.30 35.93
N HIS A 192 -47.00 14.80 34.69
CA HIS A 192 -45.71 14.35 34.17
C HIS A 192 -44.82 15.55 33.82
N LYS A 193 -43.70 15.74 34.54
CA LYS A 193 -42.70 16.78 34.23
C LYS A 193 -41.40 16.13 33.76
N TYR A 194 -40.75 16.73 32.77
CA TYR A 194 -39.44 16.26 32.32
C TYR A 194 -38.38 16.38 33.44
N LEU A 195 -37.52 15.38 33.58
CA LEU A 195 -36.41 15.40 34.53
C LEU A 195 -35.33 16.38 34.03
N ILE A 196 -35.23 17.54 34.67
CA ILE A 196 -34.24 18.58 34.37
C ILE A 196 -33.25 18.66 35.53
N ARG A 197 -31.94 18.59 35.24
CA ARG A 197 -30.86 18.76 36.22
C ARG A 197 -29.96 19.92 35.83
N THR A 198 -29.41 20.58 36.84
CA THR A 198 -28.50 21.71 36.67
C THR A 198 -27.06 21.26 36.85
N PHE A 199 -26.17 21.64 35.93
CA PHE A 199 -24.74 21.28 35.97
C PHE A 199 -23.87 22.53 35.74
N ASN A 200 -22.74 22.60 36.44
CA ASN A 200 -21.72 23.63 36.20
C ASN A 200 -20.84 23.23 35.01
N GLY A 201 -20.43 24.19 34.18
CA GLY A 201 -19.58 23.98 33.01
C GLY A 201 -18.20 23.40 33.35
N GLY A 202 -17.69 22.52 32.49
CA GLY A 202 -16.31 21.98 32.55
C GLY A 202 -16.19 20.58 33.14
N GLU A 203 -16.72 20.32 34.34
CA GLU A 203 -16.33 19.09 35.06
C GLU A 203 -17.25 17.88 34.82
N ASN A 204 -18.55 18.10 34.60
CA ASN A 204 -19.54 17.00 34.57
C ASN A 204 -20.19 16.73 33.20
N LEU A 205 -19.97 17.61 32.22
CA LEU A 205 -20.57 17.54 30.89
C LEU A 205 -19.52 17.28 29.82
N SER A 206 -19.79 16.36 28.91
CA SER A 206 -18.92 16.08 27.77
C SER A 206 -19.71 16.03 26.47
N ARG A 207 -19.17 16.64 25.41
CA ARG A 207 -19.79 16.59 24.08
C ARG A 207 -19.58 15.22 23.45
N ASN A 208 -20.54 14.80 22.62
CA ASN A 208 -20.39 13.57 21.83
C ASN A 208 -19.19 13.70 20.87
N LYS A 209 -18.15 12.89 21.09
CA LYS A 209 -16.90 12.85 20.32
C LYS A 209 -17.12 12.55 18.81
N LEU A 210 -18.26 11.95 18.46
CA LEU A 210 -18.64 11.67 17.07
C LEU A 210 -19.33 12.85 16.38
N ALA A 211 -19.90 13.80 17.15
CA ALA A 211 -20.60 14.96 16.61
C ALA A 211 -19.71 16.21 16.52
N PHE A 212 -18.68 16.30 17.36
CA PHE A 212 -17.75 17.43 17.39
C PHE A 212 -16.32 16.97 17.65
N ASN A 213 -15.49 17.06 16.60
CA ASN A 213 -14.08 16.74 16.66
C ASN A 213 -13.29 17.65 15.70
N LYS A 214 -11.97 17.73 15.90
CA LYS A 214 -11.08 18.57 15.09
C LYS A 214 -11.18 18.30 13.59
N THR A 215 -11.46 17.06 13.19
CA THR A 215 -11.62 16.65 11.79
C THR A 215 -12.91 17.22 11.17
N LEU A 216 -14.04 17.16 11.88
CA LEU A 216 -15.32 17.73 11.46
C LEU A 216 -15.28 19.27 11.45
N ILE A 217 -14.53 19.90 12.37
CA ILE A 217 -14.32 21.35 12.36
C ILE A 217 -13.56 21.77 11.09
N ARG A 218 -12.45 21.09 10.75
CA ARG A 218 -11.72 21.34 9.49
C ARG A 218 -12.63 21.17 8.27
N LEU A 219 -13.46 20.13 8.28
CA LEU A 219 -14.44 19.84 7.21
C LEU A 219 -15.47 20.97 7.08
N PHE A 220 -16.00 21.44 8.22
CA PHE A 220 -16.96 22.53 8.28
C PHE A 220 -16.38 23.83 7.72
N ILE A 221 -15.15 24.19 8.11
CA ILE A 221 -14.46 25.39 7.61
C ILE A 221 -14.26 25.31 6.10
N LYS A 222 -13.74 24.18 5.58
CA LYS A 222 -13.53 23.98 4.14
C LYS A 222 -14.83 24.08 3.32
N GLN A 223 -15.95 23.60 3.85
CA GLN A 223 -17.23 23.63 3.13
C GLN A 223 -17.89 25.01 3.18
N SER A 224 -17.73 25.74 4.28
CA SER A 224 -18.43 26.99 4.56
C SER A 224 -17.68 28.25 4.12
N THR A 225 -16.36 28.16 3.91
CA THR A 225 -15.51 29.30 3.59
C THR A 225 -14.74 29.11 2.28
N THR A 226 -14.24 30.22 1.75
CA THR A 226 -13.37 30.32 0.59
C THR A 226 -12.11 31.08 0.99
N LYS A 227 -10.96 30.67 0.46
CA LYS A 227 -9.67 31.30 0.73
C LYS A 227 -8.94 31.51 -0.59
N ASP A 228 -8.55 32.75 -0.85
CA ASP A 228 -7.78 33.10 -2.05
C ASP A 228 -6.37 32.49 -1.98
N THR A 229 -5.74 32.28 -3.14
CA THR A 229 -4.45 31.57 -3.25
C THR A 229 -3.22 32.40 -2.86
N TYR A 230 -3.38 33.62 -2.35
CA TYR A 230 -2.26 34.47 -1.93
C TYR A 230 -1.89 34.25 -0.45
N LEU A 231 -0.64 34.56 -0.12
CA LEU A 231 -0.11 34.37 1.23
C LEU A 231 -0.89 35.25 2.23
N HIS A 232 -1.34 34.68 3.34
CA HIS A 232 -2.19 35.34 4.36
C HIS A 232 -3.57 35.79 3.86
N ALA A 233 -4.11 35.18 2.79
CA ALA A 233 -5.49 35.42 2.40
C ALA A 233 -6.45 35.10 3.57
N PRO A 234 -7.37 36.04 3.92
CA PRO A 234 -8.36 35.80 4.94
C PRO A 234 -9.34 34.71 4.51
N TRP A 235 -9.83 33.93 5.47
CA TRP A 235 -10.97 33.05 5.23
C TRP A 235 -12.24 33.89 5.09
N VAL A 236 -12.95 33.72 3.98
CA VAL A 236 -14.21 34.44 3.69
C VAL A 236 -15.34 33.44 3.60
N VAL A 237 -16.34 33.60 4.46
CA VAL A 237 -17.56 32.79 4.48
C VAL A 237 -18.33 33.01 3.17
N LYS A 238 -18.84 31.92 2.58
CA LYS A 238 -19.62 31.96 1.34
C LYS A 238 -20.89 32.80 1.51
N ASP A 239 -21.27 33.54 0.48
CA ASP A 239 -22.38 34.51 0.50
C ASP A 239 -23.72 33.91 0.97
N ASP A 240 -24.02 32.65 0.62
CA ASP A 240 -25.24 31.96 1.05
C ASP A 240 -25.32 31.76 2.57
N LEU A 241 -24.17 31.48 3.20
CA LEU A 241 -24.06 31.27 4.64
C LEU A 241 -23.92 32.60 5.38
N ALA A 242 -23.27 33.60 4.77
CA ALA A 242 -23.16 34.94 5.33
C ALA A 242 -24.52 35.62 5.46
N LYS A 243 -25.40 35.48 4.43
CA LYS A 243 -26.79 35.95 4.46
C LYS A 243 -27.63 35.20 5.51
N LYS A 244 -27.49 33.87 5.59
CA LYS A 244 -28.27 33.01 6.49
C LYS A 244 -27.95 33.22 7.97
N TYR A 245 -26.69 33.49 8.31
CA TYR A 245 -26.22 33.63 9.69
C TYR A 245 -25.91 35.08 10.11
N LYS A 246 -26.34 36.08 9.30
CA LYS A 246 -26.13 37.52 9.52
C LYS A 246 -24.67 37.85 9.86
N VAL A 247 -23.72 37.27 9.12
CA VAL A 247 -22.28 37.53 9.32
C VAL A 247 -21.87 38.77 8.54
N ILE A 248 -21.16 39.69 9.20
CA ILE A 248 -20.72 40.96 8.61
C ILE A 248 -19.84 40.68 7.39
N THR A 249 -20.32 41.10 6.22
CA THR A 249 -19.70 40.85 4.91
C THR A 249 -18.79 42.00 4.46
N LYS A 250 -18.76 43.12 5.21
CA LYS A 250 -17.88 44.27 4.92
C LYS A 250 -16.43 43.90 5.21
N LEU A 251 -15.66 43.66 4.16
CA LEU A 251 -14.22 43.39 4.21
C LEU A 251 -13.50 44.63 4.82
N PRO A 252 -12.76 44.48 5.94
CA PRO A 252 -11.97 45.56 6.54
C PRO A 252 -11.00 46.20 5.54
N ASP A 253 -10.79 47.51 5.64
CA ASP A 253 -10.07 48.31 4.62
C ASP A 253 -8.61 47.88 4.44
N ASP A 254 -7.98 47.38 5.50
CA ASP A 254 -6.61 46.84 5.46
C ASP A 254 -6.53 45.52 4.67
N LEU A 255 -7.57 44.69 4.76
CA LEU A 255 -7.68 43.43 4.02
C LEU A 255 -8.10 43.64 2.56
N LYS A 256 -8.85 44.72 2.25
CA LYS A 256 -9.11 45.17 0.87
C LYS A 256 -7.81 45.61 0.17
N LYS A 257 -7.02 46.47 0.80
CA LYS A 257 -5.72 46.92 0.26
C LYS A 257 -4.80 45.73 -0.05
N ALA A 258 -4.70 44.77 0.87
CA ALA A 258 -3.89 43.56 0.66
C ALA A 258 -4.40 42.68 -0.51
N LYS A 259 -5.73 42.57 -0.68
CA LYS A 259 -6.35 41.82 -1.78
C LYS A 259 -6.13 42.51 -3.13
N ASP A 260 -6.30 43.82 -3.19
CA ASP A 260 -6.11 44.62 -4.41
C ASP A 260 -4.64 44.66 -4.84
N GLU A 261 -3.71 44.81 -3.89
CA GLU A 261 -2.27 44.68 -4.16
C GLU A 261 -1.88 43.30 -4.70
N ALA A 262 -2.45 42.22 -4.15
CA ALA A 262 -2.20 40.87 -4.62
C ALA A 262 -2.78 40.64 -6.03
N ARG A 263 -3.96 41.18 -6.31
CA ARG A 263 -4.61 41.12 -7.62
C ARG A 263 -3.86 41.92 -8.68
N GLU A 264 -3.30 43.07 -8.30
CA GLU A 264 -2.48 43.90 -9.19
C GLU A 264 -1.12 43.26 -9.49
N LYS A 265 -0.47 42.65 -8.48
CA LYS A 265 0.75 41.83 -8.67
C LYS A 265 0.50 40.63 -9.59
N SER A 266 -0.70 40.03 -9.52
CA SER A 266 -1.12 38.93 -10.42
C SER A 266 -1.38 39.42 -11.86
N ARG A 267 -2.04 40.57 -12.05
CA ARG A 267 -2.24 41.20 -13.36
C ARG A 267 -0.92 41.59 -14.03
N LYS A 268 0.02 42.19 -13.28
CA LYS A 268 1.38 42.51 -13.75
C LYS A 268 2.19 41.26 -14.13
N ARG A 269 1.94 40.11 -13.50
CA ARG A 269 2.53 38.81 -13.88
C ARG A 269 1.89 38.18 -15.13
N LYS A 270 0.56 38.31 -15.32
CA LYS A 270 -0.14 37.85 -16.53
C LYS A 270 0.20 38.69 -17.76
N GLY A 271 0.35 40.01 -17.62
CA GLY A 271 0.76 40.89 -18.74
C GLY A 271 2.19 40.65 -19.25
N LYS A 272 3.05 39.99 -18.45
CA LYS A 272 4.40 39.55 -18.86
C LYS A 272 4.44 38.15 -19.47
N ALA A 273 3.35 37.40 -19.48
CA ALA A 273 3.30 36.01 -19.94
C ALA A 273 2.80 35.82 -21.38
N THR A 274 2.42 36.89 -22.08
CA THR A 274 1.97 36.85 -23.49
C THR A 274 3.07 37.17 -24.51
N GLN A 275 4.33 37.31 -24.10
CA GLN A 275 5.47 37.18 -25.01
C GLN A 275 6.56 36.30 -24.37
N GLY A 276 6.68 35.06 -24.87
CA GLY A 276 7.78 34.14 -24.55
C GLY A 276 7.33 32.77 -24.03
N GLY A 277 7.34 31.77 -24.91
CA GLY A 277 7.23 30.35 -24.55
C GLY A 277 8.44 29.83 -23.74
N PRO A 278 8.35 28.61 -23.15
CA PRO A 278 8.89 28.35 -21.81
C PRO A 278 10.27 27.71 -21.81
N SER A 279 11.10 28.07 -20.82
CA SER A 279 12.22 27.23 -20.38
C SER A 279 12.32 27.25 -18.86
N LYS A 280 12.09 26.07 -18.29
CA LYS A 280 12.22 25.72 -16.87
C LYS A 280 13.59 26.14 -16.32
N LYS A 281 13.62 26.90 -15.23
CA LYS A 281 14.69 26.80 -14.22
C LYS A 281 14.17 26.88 -12.78
N THR A 282 14.62 25.86 -12.07
CA THR A 282 14.65 25.60 -10.64
C THR A 282 15.26 26.78 -9.86
N LYS A 283 14.67 27.05 -8.69
CA LYS A 283 15.15 27.97 -7.66
C LYS A 283 16.50 27.51 -7.07
N VAL A 284 17.43 28.45 -6.92
CA VAL A 284 18.39 28.48 -5.80
C VAL A 284 18.38 29.91 -5.24
N ASN A 285 18.13 30.02 -3.95
CA ASN A 285 18.18 31.25 -3.16
C ASN A 285 19.64 31.70 -2.95
N LYS A 286 19.91 33.00 -3.04
CA LYS A 286 20.87 33.64 -2.14
C LYS A 286 20.45 35.08 -1.88
N GLY A 287 20.44 35.45 -0.60
CA GLY A 287 19.97 36.73 -0.10
C GLY A 287 20.88 37.91 -0.45
N THR A 288 20.22 39.08 -0.52
CA THR A 288 20.56 40.33 0.17
C THR A 288 22.02 40.79 0.15
N ASN A 289 22.30 41.88 -0.58
CA ASN A 289 22.34 43.17 0.09
C ASN A 289 22.10 44.34 -0.87
N ALA A 290 21.36 45.32 -0.34
CA ALA A 290 20.95 46.56 -0.98
C ALA A 290 22.11 47.58 -1.01
N ARG A 291 22.05 48.50 -1.98
CA ARG A 291 21.97 49.95 -1.73
C ARG A 291 21.58 50.70 -3.01
N THR A 292 20.94 51.82 -2.75
CA THR A 292 19.93 52.56 -3.51
C THR A 292 20.50 53.78 -4.24
N ARG A 293 19.79 54.15 -5.32
CA ARG A 293 19.47 55.51 -5.84
C ARG A 293 20.64 56.39 -6.30
N GLY A 294 20.52 57.17 -7.39
CA GLY A 294 19.41 57.47 -8.29
C GLY A 294 19.85 58.51 -9.34
N ASP A 295 18.99 58.67 -10.36
CA ASP A 295 18.81 59.81 -11.29
C ASP A 295 20.00 60.25 -12.19
N ASP A 296 19.81 60.71 -13.43
CA ASP A 296 18.62 60.88 -14.26
C ASP A 296 19.02 60.93 -15.75
N ASP A 297 18.04 60.59 -16.56
CA ASP A 297 17.68 61.13 -17.87
C ASP A 297 18.49 61.04 -19.20
N GLN A 298 17.69 60.56 -20.17
CA GLN A 298 17.49 60.99 -21.56
C GLN A 298 18.28 60.42 -22.76
N LYS A 299 17.57 59.47 -23.39
CA LYS A 299 17.00 59.50 -24.77
C LYS A 299 17.90 59.33 -26.01
N GLY A 300 17.42 58.38 -26.83
CA GLY A 300 17.54 58.34 -28.29
C GLY A 300 18.75 57.53 -28.76
N GLY A 301 18.66 56.51 -29.60
CA GLY A 301 17.61 56.12 -30.53
C GLY A 301 18.28 55.47 -31.74
N LYS A 302 18.21 54.14 -31.81
CA LYS A 302 18.18 53.28 -33.00
C LYS A 302 19.16 53.49 -34.19
N LYS A 303 19.84 52.38 -34.44
CA LYS A 303 19.91 51.60 -35.70
C LYS A 303 20.86 52.05 -36.82
N GLY A 304 21.45 51.04 -37.45
CA GLY A 304 21.70 51.03 -38.89
C GLY A 304 23.14 50.75 -39.26
N ALA A 305 23.46 49.48 -39.50
CA ALA A 305 24.58 49.09 -40.34
C ALA A 305 24.08 48.79 -41.77
N ALA A 306 25.04 48.81 -42.69
CA ALA A 306 24.98 48.50 -44.14
C ALA A 306 24.44 49.65 -45.01
N SER A 307 24.98 49.95 -46.20
CA SER A 307 26.18 49.53 -46.92
C SER A 307 26.25 50.34 -48.22
N ALA A 308 27.46 50.61 -48.71
CA ALA A 308 27.86 50.76 -50.13
C ALA A 308 27.21 51.87 -51.00
N ALA A 309 28.04 52.79 -51.53
CA ALA A 309 28.28 52.95 -52.97
C ALA A 309 29.24 54.12 -53.30
N ARG A 310 30.34 53.73 -53.94
CA ARG A 310 31.20 54.37 -54.95
C ARG A 310 30.72 55.69 -55.62
N GLY A 311 31.63 56.66 -55.80
CA GLY A 311 31.46 57.76 -56.77
C GLY A 311 32.43 58.97 -56.71
N LYS A 312 33.54 58.89 -57.45
CA LYS A 312 34.40 59.91 -58.12
C LYS A 312 34.39 61.43 -57.75
N ARG A 313 35.64 61.91 -57.51
CA ARG A 313 36.42 63.05 -58.09
C ARG A 313 36.16 64.55 -57.72
N VAL A 314 37.19 65.10 -57.03
CA VAL A 314 38.01 66.38 -57.14
C VAL A 314 37.37 67.72 -57.58
N PRO A 315 37.83 68.92 -57.11
CA PRO A 315 39.14 69.56 -57.44
C PRO A 315 39.94 70.06 -56.19
N ALA A 316 41.29 70.08 -56.16
CA ALA A 316 42.21 71.20 -56.49
C ALA A 316 41.79 72.57 -55.87
N SER A 317 42.60 73.39 -55.18
CA SER A 317 44.05 73.62 -55.12
C SER A 317 44.41 74.63 -53.98
N LYS A 318 45.69 74.63 -53.56
CA LYS A 318 46.58 75.75 -53.07
C LYS A 318 46.02 76.74 -52.01
N LYS A 319 46.75 77.21 -50.98
CA LYS A 319 48.18 77.56 -50.87
C LYS A 319 48.49 77.97 -49.40
N GLN A 320 49.78 77.84 -49.03
CA GLN A 320 50.54 78.63 -48.02
C GLN A 320 50.19 78.45 -46.51
N SER A 321 51.12 78.46 -45.56
CA SER A 321 52.60 78.55 -45.56
C SER A 321 53.14 78.35 -44.13
N ARG A 322 54.34 77.74 -44.05
CA ARG A 322 55.40 77.85 -43.00
C ARG A 322 55.02 77.48 -41.55
N ALA A 323 55.40 76.33 -41.02
CA ALA A 323 56.76 75.84 -40.69
C ALA A 323 57.50 76.72 -39.66
N THR A 324 57.47 76.28 -38.38
CA THR A 324 58.61 76.18 -37.44
C THR A 324 58.14 75.53 -36.12
N THR A 325 58.37 74.23 -35.93
CA THR A 325 58.46 73.53 -34.60
C THR A 325 58.79 72.03 -34.81
N SER A 326 59.88 71.72 -35.52
CA SER A 326 60.14 70.36 -36.02
C SER A 326 60.85 69.37 -35.08
N LYS A 327 61.09 69.69 -33.79
CA LYS A 327 61.72 68.72 -32.87
C LYS A 327 60.88 68.29 -31.66
N GLU A 328 59.90 69.09 -31.24
CA GLU A 328 59.05 68.73 -30.08
C GLU A 328 57.81 67.91 -30.47
N GLN A 329 57.25 68.16 -31.66
CA GLN A 329 56.11 67.39 -32.19
C GLN A 329 56.49 65.95 -32.59
N ALA A 330 57.75 65.72 -33.02
CA ALA A 330 58.26 64.38 -33.34
C ALA A 330 58.48 63.51 -32.09
N LYS A 331 58.98 64.09 -30.99
CA LYS A 331 59.12 63.38 -29.69
C LYS A 331 57.75 63.03 -29.10
N LYS A 332 56.79 63.98 -29.09
CA LYS A 332 55.41 63.74 -28.64
C LYS A 332 54.67 62.71 -29.52
N ALA A 333 54.93 62.66 -30.83
CA ALA A 333 54.36 61.65 -31.73
C ALA A 333 54.97 60.24 -31.51
N ALA A 334 56.27 60.13 -31.26
CA ALA A 334 56.94 58.87 -30.95
C ALA A 334 56.53 58.30 -29.58
N GLU A 335 56.40 59.16 -28.57
CA GLU A 335 55.87 58.83 -27.23
C GLU A 335 54.44 58.27 -27.34
N LYS A 336 53.56 58.97 -28.08
CA LYS A 336 52.16 58.59 -28.32
C LYS A 336 52.05 57.27 -29.11
N LYS A 337 53.00 56.97 -30.00
CA LYS A 337 53.07 55.69 -30.74
C LYS A 337 53.49 54.54 -29.83
N ARG A 338 54.52 54.74 -28.99
CA ARG A 338 54.94 53.77 -27.95
C ARG A 338 53.86 53.52 -26.91
N GLN A 339 53.12 54.55 -26.52
CA GLN A 339 52.03 54.44 -25.54
C GLN A 339 50.83 53.68 -26.11
N LYS A 340 50.46 53.93 -27.39
CA LYS A 340 49.46 53.13 -28.12
C LYS A 340 49.88 51.66 -28.31
N GLU A 341 51.16 51.40 -28.53
CA GLU A 341 51.69 50.03 -28.70
C GLU A 341 51.69 49.26 -27.36
N ARG A 342 52.06 49.92 -26.25
CA ARG A 342 51.91 49.37 -24.90
C ARG A 342 50.45 49.10 -24.53
N GLU A 343 49.53 50.01 -24.88
CA GLU A 343 48.09 49.78 -24.70
C GLU A 343 47.57 48.60 -25.53
N LYS A 344 48.01 48.47 -26.79
CA LYS A 344 47.63 47.36 -27.67
C LYS A 344 48.12 46.01 -27.12
N LYS A 345 49.37 45.92 -26.67
CA LYS A 345 49.92 44.73 -25.99
C LYS A 345 49.18 44.42 -24.69
N LYS A 346 48.84 45.44 -23.89
CA LYS A 346 48.06 45.25 -22.64
C LYS A 346 46.65 44.69 -22.93
N ARG A 347 45.93 45.27 -23.91
CA ARG A 347 44.61 44.76 -24.36
C ARG A 347 44.68 43.35 -24.94
N GLU A 348 45.78 43.01 -25.63
CA GLU A 348 45.98 41.67 -26.19
C GLU A 348 46.25 40.63 -25.10
N THR A 349 47.06 40.97 -24.09
CA THR A 349 47.27 40.11 -22.92
C THR A 349 46.00 39.92 -22.08
N GLU A 350 45.19 40.97 -21.92
CA GLU A 350 43.88 40.86 -21.26
C GLU A 350 42.91 39.97 -22.05
N ARG A 351 42.83 40.14 -23.38
CA ARG A 351 42.02 39.27 -24.24
C ARG A 351 42.47 37.81 -24.17
N LYS A 352 43.77 37.55 -24.06
CA LYS A 352 44.33 36.20 -23.90
C LYS A 352 43.94 35.59 -22.54
N LYS A 353 44.08 36.35 -21.45
CA LYS A 353 43.64 35.94 -20.09
C LYS A 353 42.14 35.69 -20.01
N GLU A 354 41.33 36.52 -20.67
CA GLU A 354 39.87 36.36 -20.69
C GLU A 354 39.44 35.12 -21.50
N ARG A 355 40.12 34.84 -22.63
CA ARG A 355 39.92 33.60 -23.41
C ARG A 355 40.27 32.36 -22.60
N GLU A 356 41.39 32.37 -21.88
CA GLU A 356 41.78 31.28 -20.96
C GLU A 356 40.76 31.09 -19.83
N ARG A 357 40.27 32.17 -19.24
CA ARG A 357 39.25 32.10 -18.18
C ARG A 357 37.95 31.48 -18.71
N LYS A 358 37.48 31.91 -19.89
CA LYS A 358 36.29 31.34 -20.56
C LYS A 358 36.50 29.88 -20.96
N ALA A 359 37.71 29.47 -21.34
CA ALA A 359 38.02 28.07 -21.65
C ALA A 359 37.95 27.20 -20.39
N LYS A 360 38.56 27.63 -19.28
CA LYS A 360 38.49 26.94 -17.97
C LYS A 360 37.05 26.86 -17.45
N GLU A 361 36.28 27.94 -17.59
CA GLU A 361 34.87 27.97 -17.16
C GLU A 361 33.98 27.03 -18.00
N ARG A 362 34.24 26.92 -19.31
CA ARG A 362 33.59 25.93 -20.20
C ARG A 362 33.98 24.50 -19.84
N GLU A 363 35.24 24.26 -19.49
CA GLU A 363 35.72 22.94 -19.07
C GLU A 363 35.09 22.52 -17.74
N VAL A 364 35.02 23.43 -16.76
CA VAL A 364 34.33 23.21 -15.48
C VAL A 364 32.83 22.96 -15.70
N GLN A 365 32.16 23.72 -16.58
CA GLN A 365 30.77 23.44 -16.96
C GLN A 365 30.60 22.09 -17.67
N LYS A 366 31.58 21.67 -18.49
CA LYS A 366 31.56 20.37 -19.16
C LYS A 366 31.74 19.24 -18.14
N ARG A 367 32.62 19.40 -17.15
CA ARG A 367 32.80 18.48 -16.02
C ARG A 367 31.54 18.39 -15.15
N LEU A 368 30.95 19.52 -14.75
CA LEU A 368 29.69 19.56 -13.99
C LEU A 368 28.52 18.94 -14.76
N LYS A 369 28.42 19.15 -16.07
CA LYS A 369 27.41 18.51 -16.92
C LYS A 369 27.67 17.01 -17.09
N ALA A 370 28.93 16.58 -17.16
CA ALA A 370 29.30 15.17 -17.21
C ALA A 370 29.02 14.47 -15.87
N GLU A 371 29.25 15.16 -14.76
CA GLU A 371 28.97 14.70 -13.40
C GLU A 371 27.46 14.65 -13.12
N GLN A 372 26.67 15.63 -13.60
CA GLN A 372 25.21 15.58 -13.59
C GLN A 372 24.62 14.48 -14.51
N LYS A 373 25.37 14.04 -15.53
CA LYS A 373 25.00 12.92 -16.41
C LYS A 373 25.41 11.56 -15.85
N LYS A 374 26.23 11.48 -14.79
CA LYS A 374 26.48 10.21 -14.10
C LYS A 374 25.17 9.79 -13.43
N ALA A 375 24.58 8.71 -13.93
CA ALA A 375 23.35 8.15 -13.36
C ALA A 375 23.55 7.89 -11.86
N LYS A 376 22.65 8.43 -11.04
CA LYS A 376 22.68 8.20 -9.59
C LYS A 376 22.05 6.83 -9.32
N TYR A 377 22.87 5.89 -8.88
CA TYR A 377 22.40 4.56 -8.49
C TYR A 377 22.03 4.54 -7.00
N PRO A 378 21.04 3.73 -6.59
CA PRO A 378 20.19 2.86 -7.41
C PRO A 378 19.09 3.62 -8.20
N THR A 379 18.88 3.25 -9.46
CA THR A 379 17.83 3.81 -10.36
C THR A 379 16.83 2.70 -10.73
N GLU A 380 15.70 3.04 -11.34
CA GLU A 380 14.77 2.05 -11.92
C GLU A 380 15.49 1.02 -12.80
N ASP A 381 15.19 -0.27 -12.60
CA ASP A 381 15.97 -1.39 -13.14
C ASP A 381 16.03 -1.39 -14.69
N LEU A 382 14.94 -0.99 -15.34
CA LEU A 382 14.88 -0.86 -16.81
C LEU A 382 15.67 0.36 -17.32
N ASP A 383 15.93 1.36 -16.47
CA ASP A 383 16.67 2.59 -16.80
C ASP A 383 18.17 2.47 -16.57
N VAL A 384 18.63 1.37 -15.95
CA VAL A 384 20.06 1.07 -15.86
C VAL A 384 20.62 0.88 -17.28
N PRO A 385 21.64 1.68 -17.68
CA PRO A 385 22.26 1.56 -19.00
C PRO A 385 22.79 0.15 -19.25
N LEU A 386 22.54 -0.35 -20.46
CA LEU A 386 23.00 -1.65 -20.91
C LEU A 386 24.46 -1.55 -21.36
N ASP A 387 25.33 -2.32 -20.74
CA ASP A 387 26.65 -2.62 -21.31
C ASP A 387 26.52 -3.87 -22.18
N ARG A 388 26.59 -3.70 -23.50
CA ARG A 388 26.39 -4.80 -24.46
C ARG A 388 27.41 -5.92 -24.30
N ASN A 389 28.57 -5.62 -23.71
CA ASN A 389 29.66 -6.58 -23.51
C ASN A 389 29.48 -7.42 -22.23
N LEU A 390 28.56 -7.05 -21.33
CA LEU A 390 28.28 -7.71 -20.05
C LEU A 390 26.85 -8.29 -19.97
N LEU A 391 26.19 -8.47 -21.12
CA LEU A 391 24.87 -9.08 -21.21
C LEU A 391 24.96 -10.59 -20.96
N SER A 392 24.93 -11.00 -19.69
CA SER A 392 24.69 -12.40 -19.33
C SER A 392 23.23 -12.75 -19.62
N LYS A 393 23.00 -13.90 -20.26
CA LYS A 393 21.66 -14.47 -20.40
C LYS A 393 21.17 -14.92 -19.02
N ARG A 394 19.86 -14.81 -18.79
CA ARG A 394 19.25 -15.35 -17.57
C ARG A 394 19.44 -16.87 -17.51
N PRO A 395 19.76 -17.47 -16.35
CA PRO A 395 19.78 -18.92 -16.19
C PRO A 395 18.45 -19.56 -16.60
N HIS A 396 18.51 -20.76 -17.16
CA HIS A 396 17.30 -21.47 -17.61
C HIS A 396 16.41 -21.79 -16.41
N MET A 397 15.13 -21.43 -16.50
CA MET A 397 14.12 -21.74 -15.50
C MET A 397 13.36 -23.01 -15.90
N VAL A 398 13.22 -23.96 -14.98
CA VAL A 398 12.52 -25.22 -15.22
C VAL A 398 11.00 -24.99 -15.20
N LEU A 399 10.26 -25.60 -16.13
CA LEU A 399 8.81 -25.41 -16.36
C LEU A 399 8.00 -26.72 -16.32
N ASP A 400 8.63 -27.84 -15.96
CA ASP A 400 8.11 -29.21 -16.09
C ASP A 400 7.18 -29.66 -14.94
N PHE A 401 6.42 -28.74 -14.35
CA PHE A 401 5.38 -29.12 -13.40
C PHE A 401 4.44 -30.14 -14.03
N LYS A 402 4.11 -31.21 -13.29
CA LYS A 402 3.11 -32.17 -13.77
C LYS A 402 1.74 -31.51 -13.81
N ILE A 403 1.48 -30.63 -12.84
CA ILE A 403 0.23 -29.88 -12.71
C ILE A 403 0.14 -28.82 -13.82
N PRO A 404 -1.00 -28.70 -14.52
CA PRO A 404 -1.18 -27.68 -15.55
C PRO A 404 -0.98 -26.25 -15.02
N GLN A 405 -0.35 -25.39 -15.83
CA GLN A 405 0.05 -24.03 -15.46
C GLN A 405 -1.05 -23.19 -14.81
N LYS A 406 -2.30 -23.33 -15.28
CA LYS A 406 -3.49 -22.67 -14.72
C LYS A 406 -3.73 -22.98 -13.24
N TYR A 407 -3.42 -24.20 -12.79
CA TYR A 407 -3.71 -24.70 -11.44
C TYR A 407 -2.51 -24.67 -10.49
N ILE A 408 -1.30 -24.33 -10.97
CA ILE A 408 -0.10 -24.28 -10.12
C ILE A 408 -0.27 -23.30 -8.95
N GLY A 409 -0.93 -22.15 -9.18
CA GLY A 409 -1.23 -21.20 -8.11
C GLY A 409 -2.09 -21.81 -6.99
N THR A 410 -3.17 -22.50 -7.37
CA THR A 410 -4.05 -23.22 -6.43
C THR A 410 -3.33 -24.35 -5.72
N PHE A 411 -2.47 -25.08 -6.42
CA PHE A 411 -1.64 -26.15 -5.86
C PHE A 411 -0.66 -25.64 -4.81
N LEU A 412 0.09 -24.57 -5.10
CA LEU A 412 1.02 -23.95 -4.15
C LEU A 412 0.28 -23.38 -2.94
N MET A 413 -0.89 -22.78 -3.15
CA MET A 413 -1.75 -22.29 -2.08
C MET A 413 -2.23 -23.45 -1.17
N THR A 414 -2.64 -24.56 -1.78
CA THR A 414 -3.06 -25.78 -1.07
C THR A 414 -1.92 -26.32 -0.21
N TRP A 415 -0.72 -26.49 -0.78
CA TRP A 415 0.45 -26.95 -0.02
C TRP A 415 0.79 -25.98 1.12
N ASN A 416 0.87 -24.68 0.84
CA ASN A 416 1.20 -23.66 1.83
C ASN A 416 0.19 -23.63 2.97
N PHE A 417 -1.10 -23.88 2.70
CA PHE A 417 -2.13 -23.96 3.74
C PHE A 417 -1.83 -25.09 4.73
N PHE A 418 -1.46 -26.28 4.27
CA PHE A 418 -1.10 -27.38 5.16
C PHE A 418 0.24 -27.19 5.87
N THR A 419 1.19 -26.50 5.24
CA THR A 419 2.46 -26.15 5.91
C THR A 419 2.25 -25.17 7.06
N VAL A 420 1.37 -24.18 6.87
CA VAL A 420 1.06 -23.16 7.89
C VAL A 420 0.11 -23.71 8.97
N PHE A 421 -1.00 -24.32 8.55
CA PHE A 421 -2.09 -24.74 9.44
C PHE A 421 -2.09 -26.24 9.76
N GLY A 422 -1.03 -26.98 9.40
CA GLY A 422 -0.94 -28.42 9.65
C GLY A 422 -1.07 -28.78 11.13
N LYS A 423 -0.37 -28.08 12.02
CA LYS A 423 -0.44 -28.31 13.48
C LYS A 423 -1.87 -28.15 14.04
N PRO A 424 -2.58 -27.01 13.82
CA PRO A 424 -3.95 -26.87 14.31
C PRO A 424 -4.94 -27.84 13.63
N LEU A 425 -4.68 -28.27 12.40
CA LEU A 425 -5.49 -29.29 11.70
C LEU A 425 -5.16 -30.73 12.11
N GLY A 426 -4.07 -30.96 12.85
CA GLY A 426 -3.61 -32.31 13.19
C GLY A 426 -3.03 -33.06 11.99
N ILE A 427 -2.38 -32.37 11.06
CA ILE A 427 -1.68 -32.94 9.91
C ILE A 427 -0.17 -32.79 10.09
N SER A 428 0.55 -33.87 9.77
CA SER A 428 2.01 -33.88 9.76
C SER A 428 2.57 -33.18 8.53
N PHE A 429 3.80 -32.67 8.65
CA PHE A 429 4.48 -32.03 7.53
C PHE A 429 4.54 -32.93 6.29
N LEU A 430 4.37 -32.31 5.12
CA LEU A 430 4.50 -32.95 3.82
C LEU A 430 5.31 -32.07 2.87
N THR A 431 6.10 -32.69 2.01
CA THR A 431 6.87 -31.95 0.99
C THR A 431 5.97 -31.57 -0.19
N LEU A 432 6.41 -30.60 -1.00
CA LEU A 432 5.67 -30.21 -2.20
C LEU A 432 5.61 -31.37 -3.22
N ASP A 433 6.68 -32.16 -3.31
CA ASP A 433 6.76 -33.33 -4.19
C ASP A 433 5.79 -34.44 -3.73
N ASP A 434 5.67 -34.66 -2.42
CA ASP A 434 4.69 -35.62 -1.87
C ASP A 434 3.27 -35.22 -2.27
N LEU A 435 2.94 -33.93 -2.16
CA LEU A 435 1.64 -33.43 -2.55
C LEU A 435 1.39 -33.60 -4.05
N GLU A 436 2.35 -33.20 -4.89
CA GLU A 436 2.22 -33.31 -6.34
C GLU A 436 1.93 -34.76 -6.74
N LEU A 437 2.72 -35.72 -6.26
CA LEU A 437 2.54 -37.13 -6.58
C LEU A 437 1.22 -37.70 -6.04
N SER A 438 0.78 -37.26 -4.85
CA SER A 438 -0.44 -37.76 -4.23
C SER A 438 -1.71 -37.46 -5.04
N PHE A 439 -1.77 -36.31 -5.75
CA PHE A 439 -2.92 -35.99 -6.60
C PHE A 439 -3.04 -36.88 -7.84
N TYR A 440 -1.92 -37.38 -8.35
CA TYR A 440 -1.87 -38.33 -9.47
C TYR A 440 -2.11 -39.77 -9.05
N HIS A 441 -2.29 -40.04 -7.75
CA HIS A 441 -2.65 -41.37 -7.31
C HIS A 441 -4.09 -41.70 -7.73
N ASN A 442 -4.22 -42.74 -8.56
CA ASN A 442 -5.46 -43.16 -9.21
C ASN A 442 -5.79 -44.65 -8.98
N ILE A 443 -5.20 -45.26 -7.95
CA ILE A 443 -5.35 -46.68 -7.63
C ILE A 443 -6.07 -46.79 -6.28
N ILE A 444 -7.00 -47.74 -6.16
CA ILE A 444 -7.78 -47.94 -4.92
C ILE A 444 -6.93 -48.62 -3.83
N GLN A 445 -6.08 -49.57 -4.23
CA GLN A 445 -5.19 -50.31 -3.31
C GLN A 445 -3.74 -50.40 -3.84
N PRO A 446 -2.73 -49.99 -3.06
CA PRO A 446 -2.81 -49.47 -1.68
C PRO A 446 -3.41 -48.05 -1.60
N ARG A 447 -4.17 -47.78 -0.54
CA ARG A 447 -4.78 -46.47 -0.27
C ARG A 447 -3.73 -45.39 -0.04
N CYS A 448 -3.95 -44.19 -0.58
CA CYS A 448 -3.09 -43.04 -0.31
C CYS A 448 -3.47 -42.33 0.99
N THR A 449 -2.79 -42.67 2.08
CA THR A 449 -2.97 -42.10 3.42
C THR A 449 -2.90 -40.56 3.45
N LEU A 450 -2.02 -39.96 2.64
CA LEU A 450 -1.85 -38.50 2.59
C LEU A 450 -3.12 -37.78 2.12
N VAL A 451 -3.71 -38.21 1.00
CA VAL A 451 -4.96 -37.65 0.45
C VAL A 451 -6.11 -37.81 1.44
N ILE A 452 -6.23 -38.99 2.05
CA ILE A 452 -7.27 -39.31 3.01
C ILE A 452 -7.19 -38.39 4.24
N GLU A 453 -6.00 -38.29 4.86
CA GLU A 453 -5.81 -37.45 6.05
C GLU A 453 -6.00 -35.96 5.75
N MET A 454 -5.58 -35.48 4.58
CA MET A 454 -5.80 -34.11 4.14
C MET A 454 -7.29 -33.76 4.04
N HIS A 455 -8.08 -34.57 3.32
CA HIS A 455 -9.51 -34.33 3.19
C HIS A 455 -10.23 -34.51 4.52
N ALA A 456 -9.92 -35.57 5.27
CA ALA A 456 -10.56 -35.85 6.55
C ALA A 456 -10.29 -34.75 7.58
N ALA A 457 -9.09 -34.19 7.64
CA ALA A 457 -8.77 -33.08 8.55
C ALA A 457 -9.53 -31.80 8.18
N LEU A 458 -9.60 -31.44 6.89
CA LEU A 458 -10.36 -30.27 6.45
C LEU A 458 -11.85 -30.45 6.74
N LEU A 459 -12.43 -31.61 6.38
CA LEU A 459 -13.83 -31.93 6.66
C LEU A 459 -14.11 -31.92 8.17
N ASN A 460 -13.24 -32.51 8.99
CA ASN A 460 -13.39 -32.49 10.44
C ASN A 460 -13.33 -31.09 11.04
N ALA A 461 -12.49 -30.19 10.50
CA ALA A 461 -12.47 -28.80 10.93
C ALA A 461 -13.81 -28.09 10.62
N ILE A 462 -14.35 -28.29 9.41
CA ILE A 462 -15.66 -27.75 9.00
C ILE A 462 -16.77 -28.32 9.91
N ILE A 463 -16.79 -29.64 10.12
CA ILE A 463 -17.80 -30.31 10.94
C ILE A 463 -17.74 -29.81 12.39
N ARG A 464 -16.55 -29.71 13.00
CA ARG A 464 -16.39 -29.21 14.38
C ARG A 464 -16.92 -27.78 14.53
N ASP A 465 -16.57 -26.89 13.62
CA ASP A 465 -17.05 -25.50 13.61
C ASP A 465 -18.59 -25.45 13.52
N ARG A 466 -19.16 -26.25 12.62
CA ARG A 466 -20.62 -26.38 12.48
C ARG A 466 -21.28 -26.96 13.74
N LEU A 467 -20.69 -27.97 14.38
CA LEU A 467 -21.20 -28.56 15.62
C LEU A 467 -21.19 -27.53 16.76
N GLN A 468 -20.14 -26.73 16.90
CA GLN A 468 -20.04 -25.66 17.90
C GLN A 468 -21.05 -24.54 17.63
N SER A 469 -21.31 -24.23 16.35
CA SER A 469 -22.29 -23.22 15.93
C SER A 469 -23.75 -23.60 16.24
N LYS A 470 -24.07 -24.87 16.51
CA LYS A 470 -25.44 -25.35 16.83
C LYS A 470 -26.06 -24.68 18.06
N SER A 471 -25.26 -24.01 18.90
CA SER A 471 -25.73 -23.19 20.03
C SER A 471 -26.36 -21.85 19.61
N LYS A 472 -26.16 -21.40 18.36
CA LYS A 472 -26.83 -20.24 17.74
C LYS A 472 -27.73 -20.77 16.62
N LYS A 473 -29.04 -20.44 16.66
CA LYS A 473 -30.07 -20.94 15.73
C LYS A 473 -29.53 -21.12 14.31
N ARG A 474 -29.61 -22.35 13.78
CA ARG A 474 -29.34 -22.65 12.37
C ARG A 474 -30.15 -21.66 11.53
N GLN A 475 -29.47 -20.75 10.84
CA GLN A 475 -30.06 -20.19 9.64
C GLN A 475 -30.01 -21.35 8.64
N PRO A 476 -31.16 -21.92 8.19
CA PRO A 476 -31.12 -22.74 7.00
C PRO A 476 -30.52 -21.83 5.94
N ILE A 477 -29.32 -22.14 5.45
CA ILE A 477 -28.89 -21.55 4.19
C ILE A 477 -29.97 -22.02 3.23
N PRO A 478 -30.82 -21.13 2.69
CA PRO A 478 -31.77 -21.54 1.70
C PRO A 478 -30.93 -22.23 0.63
N ARG A 479 -31.37 -23.41 0.15
CA ARG A 479 -30.90 -23.87 -1.14
C ARG A 479 -31.04 -22.64 -2.04
N VAL A 480 -29.93 -22.08 -2.52
CA VAL A 480 -29.97 -21.46 -3.82
C VAL A 480 -30.14 -22.66 -4.73
N VAL A 481 -31.38 -23.17 -4.79
CA VAL A 481 -31.89 -23.74 -6.04
C VAL A 481 -31.52 -22.64 -7.02
N PRO A 482 -30.64 -22.89 -8.00
CA PRO A 482 -30.35 -21.86 -8.97
C PRO A 482 -31.71 -21.39 -9.48
N ALA A 483 -32.04 -20.12 -9.26
CA ALA A 483 -33.15 -19.44 -9.94
C ALA A 483 -32.86 -19.29 -11.46
N LEU A 484 -31.98 -20.15 -11.97
CA LEU A 484 -31.58 -20.39 -13.35
C LEU A 484 -32.04 -21.77 -13.83
N ARG A 485 -32.75 -22.59 -13.03
CA ARG A 485 -33.35 -23.85 -13.55
C ARG A 485 -34.71 -23.65 -14.24
N ASP A 486 -35.42 -22.56 -13.96
CA ASP A 486 -36.73 -22.25 -14.58
C ASP A 486 -36.66 -21.16 -15.68
N GLN A 487 -35.48 -20.63 -16.02
CA GLN A 487 -35.30 -19.63 -17.09
C GLN A 487 -34.28 -20.04 -18.16
N ILE A 488 -34.13 -21.34 -18.45
CA ILE A 488 -33.33 -21.79 -19.60
C ILE A 488 -34.25 -21.90 -20.82
N ASN A 489 -34.61 -20.73 -21.35
CA ASN A 489 -34.94 -20.54 -22.76
C ASN A 489 -33.98 -19.45 -23.27
N GLY A 490 -32.74 -19.83 -23.58
CA GLY A 490 -31.67 -18.97 -24.08
C GLY A 490 -30.39 -19.79 -24.32
N PRO A 491 -29.60 -19.49 -25.36
CA PRO A 491 -29.14 -20.49 -26.33
C PRO A 491 -27.89 -21.28 -25.89
N ASP A 492 -27.99 -22.60 -26.09
CA ASP A 492 -27.03 -23.52 -26.71
C ASP A 492 -25.52 -23.27 -26.51
N ASP A 493 -25.01 -23.50 -25.29
CA ASP A 493 -23.56 -23.79 -25.12
C ASP A 493 -23.22 -24.65 -23.89
N MET A 494 -24.17 -25.44 -23.38
CA MET A 494 -23.92 -26.44 -22.33
C MET A 494 -24.62 -27.76 -22.71
N ASP A 495 -23.85 -28.85 -22.82
CA ASP A 495 -24.35 -30.17 -23.17
C ASP A 495 -25.48 -30.64 -22.23
N ILE A 496 -26.58 -31.08 -22.83
CA ILE A 496 -27.86 -31.41 -22.18
C ILE A 496 -27.76 -32.66 -21.30
N ASP A 497 -26.77 -33.54 -21.56
CA ASP A 497 -26.58 -34.80 -20.83
C ASP A 497 -26.04 -34.63 -19.41
N ASP A 498 -25.10 -33.70 -19.19
CA ASP A 498 -24.51 -33.44 -17.86
C ASP A 498 -25.57 -32.94 -16.86
N ARG A 499 -26.56 -32.18 -17.34
CA ARG A 499 -27.66 -31.64 -16.52
C ARG A 499 -28.64 -32.71 -16.07
N LYS A 500 -28.89 -33.74 -16.90
CA LYS A 500 -29.78 -34.87 -16.57
C LYS A 500 -29.12 -35.84 -15.59
N SER A 501 -27.81 -36.06 -15.70
CA SER A 501 -27.06 -36.95 -14.80
C SER A 501 -27.10 -36.51 -13.33
N VAL A 502 -26.86 -35.22 -13.03
CA VAL A 502 -26.89 -34.68 -11.66
C VAL A 502 -28.27 -34.77 -11.01
N LEU A 503 -29.33 -34.63 -11.81
CA LEU A 503 -30.72 -34.69 -11.34
C LEU A 503 -31.14 -36.12 -10.97
N ALA A 504 -30.53 -37.13 -11.57
CA ALA A 504 -30.85 -38.54 -11.36
C ALA A 504 -30.16 -39.16 -10.13
N SER A 505 -28.95 -38.73 -9.77
CA SER A 505 -28.24 -39.17 -8.53
C SER A 505 -28.74 -38.50 -7.23
N ARG A 506 -29.88 -37.80 -7.29
CA ARG A 506 -30.37 -36.91 -6.24
C ARG A 506 -30.63 -37.63 -4.92
N ASP A 507 -31.08 -38.87 -4.94
CA ASP A 507 -31.41 -39.62 -3.72
C ASP A 507 -30.17 -39.96 -2.88
N VAL A 508 -29.07 -40.37 -3.55
CA VAL A 508 -27.78 -40.63 -2.90
C VAL A 508 -27.19 -39.34 -2.34
N LEU A 509 -27.24 -38.25 -3.12
CA LEU A 509 -26.75 -36.95 -2.70
C LEU A 509 -27.54 -36.40 -1.50
N GLU A 510 -28.87 -36.52 -1.51
CA GLU A 510 -29.73 -36.11 -0.39
C GLU A 510 -29.53 -36.98 0.86
N ARG A 511 -29.25 -38.28 0.69
CA ARG A 511 -28.88 -39.18 1.79
C ARG A 511 -27.61 -38.69 2.49
N PHE A 512 -26.54 -38.43 1.75
CA PHE A 512 -25.27 -37.97 2.33
C PHE A 512 -25.34 -36.56 2.90
N ALA A 513 -26.05 -35.63 2.24
CA ALA A 513 -26.26 -34.28 2.76
C ALA A 513 -26.97 -34.27 4.12
N LYS A 514 -27.84 -35.24 4.42
CA LYS A 514 -28.53 -35.33 5.72
C LYS A 514 -27.62 -35.80 6.85
N THR A 515 -26.47 -36.41 6.58
CA THR A 515 -25.65 -37.10 7.60
C THR A 515 -24.21 -36.61 7.73
N TRP A 516 -23.63 -35.98 6.71
CA TRP A 516 -22.20 -35.68 6.68
C TRP A 516 -21.71 -34.76 7.82
N ASP A 517 -22.55 -33.83 8.32
CA ASP A 517 -22.17 -32.88 9.38
C ASP A 517 -22.63 -33.29 10.80
N LYS A 518 -23.08 -34.55 10.96
CA LYS A 518 -23.57 -35.05 12.26
C LYS A 518 -22.45 -35.47 13.20
N LYS A 519 -21.38 -36.07 12.68
CA LYS A 519 -20.26 -36.61 13.46
C LYS A 519 -18.96 -36.38 12.70
N VAL A 520 -17.87 -36.14 13.44
CA VAL A 520 -16.52 -36.10 12.87
C VAL A 520 -16.10 -37.48 12.33
N ILE A 521 -15.35 -37.48 11.23
CA ILE A 521 -14.75 -38.66 10.62
C ILE A 521 -13.78 -39.29 11.60
N SER A 522 -14.05 -40.52 12.00
CA SER A 522 -13.24 -41.26 12.98
C SER A 522 -11.88 -41.61 12.38
N SER A 523 -10.82 -41.51 13.19
CA SER A 523 -9.49 -42.05 12.90
C SER A 523 -9.44 -43.58 12.88
N LYS A 524 -10.47 -44.25 13.44
CA LYS A 524 -10.62 -45.70 13.38
C LYS A 524 -10.86 -46.16 11.94
N ASP A 525 -10.44 -47.38 11.61
CA ASP A 525 -10.63 -48.03 10.30
C ASP A 525 -10.07 -47.23 9.11
N SER A 526 -8.97 -46.50 9.31
CA SER A 526 -8.31 -45.71 8.25
C SER A 526 -9.25 -44.68 7.59
N ARG A 527 -10.08 -44.00 8.40
CA ARG A 527 -11.00 -42.94 7.94
C ARG A 527 -12.02 -43.43 6.90
N LYS A 528 -12.39 -44.71 6.90
CA LYS A 528 -13.33 -45.30 5.93
C LYS A 528 -14.62 -44.46 5.81
N GLY A 529 -15.07 -44.21 4.58
CA GLY A 529 -16.30 -43.46 4.28
C GLY A 529 -16.16 -41.93 4.31
N TRP A 530 -14.93 -41.39 4.30
CA TRP A 530 -14.71 -39.95 4.24
C TRP A 530 -15.20 -39.34 2.91
N GLU A 531 -15.23 -40.13 1.83
CA GLU A 531 -15.74 -39.76 0.51
C GLU A 531 -17.23 -39.46 0.56
N CYS A 532 -18.02 -40.28 1.28
CA CYS A 532 -19.45 -40.04 1.50
C CYS A 532 -19.68 -38.70 2.23
N VAL A 533 -18.82 -38.37 3.20
CA VAL A 533 -18.85 -37.09 3.91
C VAL A 533 -18.49 -35.93 2.99
N LEU A 534 -17.48 -36.12 2.13
CA LEU A 534 -17.09 -35.14 1.11
C LEU A 534 -18.26 -34.84 0.16
N ILE A 535 -18.89 -35.88 -0.39
CA ILE A 535 -20.01 -35.75 -1.33
C ILE A 535 -21.17 -34.96 -0.69
N GLY A 536 -21.53 -35.30 0.55
CA GLY A 536 -22.56 -34.56 1.30
C GLY A 536 -22.18 -33.09 1.54
N CYS A 537 -20.91 -32.81 1.83
CA CYS A 537 -20.39 -31.46 1.98
C CYS A 537 -20.45 -30.65 0.67
N LEU A 538 -19.96 -31.22 -0.43
CA LEU A 538 -19.97 -30.59 -1.76
C LEU A 538 -21.40 -30.30 -2.22
N TYR A 539 -22.33 -31.24 -2.04
CA TYR A 539 -23.72 -31.04 -2.44
C TYR A 539 -24.45 -29.98 -1.59
N GLN A 540 -24.14 -29.87 -0.29
CA GLN A 540 -24.81 -28.90 0.59
C GLN A 540 -24.19 -27.49 0.54
N MET A 541 -22.88 -27.38 0.34
CA MET A 541 -22.13 -26.12 0.46
C MET A 541 -21.47 -25.65 -0.84
N GLY A 542 -21.35 -26.52 -1.84
CA GLY A 542 -20.79 -26.18 -3.15
C GLY A 542 -21.73 -25.30 -3.96
N THR A 543 -21.17 -24.26 -4.57
CA THR A 543 -21.84 -23.36 -5.52
C THR A 543 -20.97 -23.18 -6.76
N TYR A 544 -21.54 -22.76 -7.90
CA TYR A 544 -20.76 -22.48 -9.12
C TYR A 544 -19.71 -21.36 -8.94
N GLU A 545 -19.89 -20.46 -7.97
CA GLU A 545 -18.88 -19.46 -7.63
C GLU A 545 -17.66 -20.08 -6.94
N THR A 546 -17.89 -21.11 -6.12
CA THR A 546 -16.83 -21.77 -5.34
C THR A 546 -16.19 -22.94 -6.06
N ILE A 547 -16.96 -23.67 -6.87
CA ILE A 547 -16.53 -24.81 -7.66
C ILE A 547 -17.26 -24.71 -9.02
N PRO A 548 -16.60 -24.19 -10.08
CA PRO A 548 -17.25 -23.98 -11.37
C PRO A 548 -17.88 -25.24 -11.96
N ASN A 549 -17.24 -26.40 -11.78
CA ASN A 549 -17.68 -27.68 -12.34
C ASN A 549 -18.34 -28.60 -11.30
N VAL A 550 -19.02 -28.03 -10.29
CA VAL A 550 -19.56 -28.80 -9.15
C VAL A 550 -20.49 -29.94 -9.57
N ASP A 551 -21.32 -29.71 -10.57
CA ASP A 551 -22.28 -30.67 -11.13
C ASP A 551 -21.59 -31.88 -11.79
N ARG A 552 -20.56 -31.61 -12.61
CA ARG A 552 -19.72 -32.64 -13.23
C ARG A 552 -19.03 -33.50 -12.17
N ILE A 553 -18.44 -32.84 -11.17
CA ILE A 553 -17.73 -33.50 -10.07
C ILE A 553 -18.68 -34.38 -9.25
N LEU A 554 -19.88 -33.88 -8.92
CA LEU A 554 -20.88 -34.64 -8.18
C LEU A 554 -21.44 -35.82 -8.98
N SER A 555 -21.66 -35.67 -10.29
CA SER A 555 -22.08 -36.78 -11.16
C SER A 555 -21.03 -37.88 -11.23
N HIS A 556 -19.75 -37.52 -11.26
CA HIS A 556 -18.66 -38.48 -11.26
C HIS A 556 -18.50 -39.19 -9.91
N LEU A 557 -18.64 -38.46 -8.80
CA LEU A 557 -18.50 -39.01 -7.45
C LEU A 557 -19.71 -39.82 -6.98
N ALA A 558 -20.91 -39.53 -7.49
CA ALA A 558 -22.13 -40.28 -7.24
C ALA A 558 -22.88 -40.49 -8.57
N PRO A 559 -22.46 -41.48 -9.39
CA PRO A 559 -23.17 -41.84 -10.62
C PRO A 559 -24.61 -42.32 -10.35
N ILE A 560 -25.45 -42.34 -11.38
CA ILE A 560 -26.89 -42.67 -11.26
C ILE A 560 -27.11 -44.05 -10.61
N ASP A 561 -26.28 -45.02 -10.97
CA ASP A 561 -26.39 -46.40 -10.47
C ASP A 561 -25.77 -46.60 -9.07
N SER A 562 -25.29 -45.54 -8.42
CA SER A 562 -24.57 -45.63 -7.15
C SER A 562 -25.48 -45.78 -5.92
N ILE A 563 -26.78 -46.05 -6.09
CA ILE A 563 -27.75 -46.18 -4.98
C ILE A 563 -27.34 -47.29 -4.00
N ASN A 564 -26.86 -48.41 -4.56
CA ASN A 564 -26.38 -49.58 -3.82
C ASN A 564 -24.85 -49.65 -3.74
N ALA A 565 -24.14 -48.58 -4.13
CA ALA A 565 -22.68 -48.55 -4.08
C ALA A 565 -22.17 -48.64 -2.64
N SER A 566 -21.12 -49.44 -2.46
CA SER A 566 -20.39 -49.57 -1.20
C SER A 566 -19.47 -48.37 -0.98
N GLU A 567 -18.96 -48.20 0.24
CA GLU A 567 -17.96 -47.18 0.55
C GLU A 567 -16.67 -47.34 -0.27
N GLU A 568 -16.34 -48.55 -0.71
CA GLU A 568 -15.15 -48.84 -1.54
C GLU A 568 -15.36 -48.40 -2.99
N ASP A 569 -16.61 -48.43 -3.48
CA ASP A 569 -16.95 -47.92 -4.81
C ASP A 569 -16.78 -46.39 -4.88
N PHE A 570 -17.21 -45.68 -3.83
CA PHE A 570 -17.03 -44.23 -3.73
C PHE A 570 -15.54 -43.82 -3.65
N GLU A 571 -14.70 -44.65 -3.02
CA GLU A 571 -13.24 -44.47 -3.05
C GLU A 571 -12.66 -44.65 -4.47
N GLY A 572 -13.19 -45.61 -5.24
CA GLY A 572 -12.89 -45.79 -6.66
C GLY A 572 -13.27 -44.59 -7.52
N TYR A 573 -14.46 -44.03 -7.31
CA TYR A 573 -14.94 -42.83 -8.01
C TYR A 573 -14.10 -41.60 -7.66
N PHE A 574 -13.63 -41.45 -6.42
CA PHE A 574 -12.72 -40.35 -6.08
C PHE A 574 -11.33 -40.53 -6.71
N SER A 575 -10.80 -41.76 -6.71
CA SER A 575 -9.45 -42.05 -7.22
C SER A 575 -9.30 -41.70 -8.71
N THR A 576 -10.36 -41.91 -9.48
CA THR A 576 -10.42 -41.65 -10.93
C THR A 576 -10.63 -40.19 -11.31
N LEU A 577 -10.90 -39.29 -10.35
CA LEU A 577 -11.02 -37.85 -10.62
C LEU A 577 -9.73 -37.26 -11.20
N GLU A 578 -9.92 -36.30 -12.12
CA GLU A 578 -8.83 -35.50 -12.67
C GLU A 578 -8.16 -34.65 -11.58
N VAL A 579 -6.86 -34.37 -11.76
CA VAL A 579 -6.09 -33.53 -10.81
C VAL A 579 -6.68 -32.12 -10.70
N ALA A 580 -7.23 -31.58 -11.79
CA ALA A 580 -7.90 -30.29 -11.80
C ALA A 580 -9.12 -30.25 -10.87
N ASP A 581 -9.90 -31.33 -10.83
CA ASP A 581 -11.09 -31.44 -9.98
C ASP A 581 -10.70 -31.67 -8.51
N LYS A 582 -9.72 -32.54 -8.26
CA LYS A 582 -9.15 -32.74 -6.91
C LYS A 582 -8.64 -31.42 -6.32
N LEU A 583 -7.94 -30.60 -7.11
CA LEU A 583 -7.46 -29.28 -6.66
C LEU A 583 -8.60 -28.28 -6.39
N GLN A 584 -9.66 -28.29 -7.20
CA GLN A 584 -10.83 -27.43 -6.96
C GLN A 584 -11.59 -27.83 -5.69
N ILE A 585 -11.73 -29.13 -5.42
CA ILE A 585 -12.30 -29.64 -4.17
C ILE A 585 -11.45 -29.16 -2.98
N MET A 586 -10.12 -29.26 -3.08
CA MET A 586 -9.21 -28.80 -2.03
C MET A 586 -9.31 -27.30 -1.79
N GLU A 587 -9.33 -26.49 -2.84
CA GLU A 587 -9.53 -25.05 -2.75
C GLU A 587 -10.85 -24.69 -2.05
N PHE A 588 -11.93 -25.37 -2.42
CA PHE A 588 -13.23 -25.21 -1.77
C PHE A 588 -13.18 -25.53 -0.27
N LEU A 589 -12.62 -26.69 0.10
CA LEU A 589 -12.52 -27.11 1.49
C LEU A 589 -11.65 -26.14 2.30
N ILE A 590 -10.49 -25.74 1.76
CA ILE A 590 -9.59 -24.77 2.39
C ILE A 590 -10.29 -23.43 2.61
N ASN A 591 -11.01 -22.92 1.60
CA ASN A 591 -11.73 -21.65 1.72
C ASN A 591 -12.84 -21.68 2.78
N ASN A 592 -13.43 -22.84 3.05
CA ASN A 592 -14.39 -23.02 4.14
C ASN A 592 -13.69 -23.16 5.49
N VAL A 593 -12.62 -23.95 5.58
CA VAL A 593 -11.82 -24.12 6.80
C VAL A 593 -11.18 -22.80 7.23
N ALA A 594 -10.73 -21.96 6.29
CA ALA A 594 -10.13 -20.66 6.57
C ALA A 594 -11.07 -19.69 7.31
N LYS A 595 -12.38 -19.95 7.31
CA LYS A 595 -13.41 -19.15 8.01
C LYS A 595 -13.76 -19.70 9.40
N THR A 596 -13.19 -20.84 9.80
CA THR A 596 -13.51 -21.51 11.08
C THR A 596 -12.80 -20.84 12.25
N THR A 597 -13.39 -20.97 13.44
CA THR A 597 -12.81 -20.44 14.70
C THR A 597 -11.40 -20.99 14.96
N LEU A 598 -11.17 -22.26 14.66
CA LEU A 598 -9.87 -22.94 14.81
C LEU A 598 -8.74 -22.23 14.05
N ILE A 599 -9.00 -21.79 12.81
CA ILE A 599 -8.01 -21.05 12.02
C ILE A 599 -7.87 -19.63 12.55
N HIS A 600 -8.96 -18.97 12.92
CA HIS A 600 -8.92 -17.60 13.48
C HIS A 600 -8.10 -17.53 14.78
N GLU A 601 -8.31 -18.44 15.73
CA GLU A 601 -7.54 -18.52 16.98
C GLU A 601 -6.05 -18.76 16.73
N HIS A 602 -5.72 -19.65 15.78
CA HIS A 602 -4.33 -19.85 15.39
C HIS A 602 -3.73 -18.58 14.78
N ILE A 603 -4.51 -17.85 13.97
CA ILE A 603 -4.07 -16.60 13.36
C ILE A 603 -3.73 -15.55 14.43
N GLU A 604 -4.61 -15.38 15.41
CA GLU A 604 -4.39 -14.48 16.55
C GLU A 604 -3.13 -14.88 17.34
N GLY A 605 -2.93 -16.18 17.57
CA GLY A 605 -1.74 -16.71 18.23
C GLY A 605 -0.43 -16.34 17.53
N CYS A 606 -0.34 -16.50 16.20
CA CYS A 606 0.90 -16.12 15.50
C CYS A 606 1.08 -14.61 15.41
N VAL A 607 0.00 -13.81 15.31
CA VAL A 607 0.11 -12.34 15.36
C VAL A 607 0.64 -11.88 16.72
N SER A 608 0.20 -12.49 17.81
CA SER A 608 0.75 -12.26 19.15
C SER A 608 2.24 -12.59 19.19
N ARG A 609 2.62 -13.78 18.69
CA ARG A 609 4.02 -14.21 18.67
C ARG A 609 4.92 -13.32 17.80
N GLN A 610 4.43 -12.85 16.65
CA GLN A 610 5.15 -11.85 15.84
C GLN A 610 5.38 -10.55 16.61
N THR A 611 4.41 -10.13 17.42
CA THR A 611 4.52 -8.91 18.24
C THR A 611 5.58 -9.07 19.32
N GLU A 612 5.66 -10.24 19.96
CA GLU A 612 6.74 -10.58 20.90
C GLU A 612 8.11 -10.57 20.22
N LEU A 613 8.25 -11.25 19.09
CA LEU A 613 9.51 -11.31 18.34
C LEU A 613 9.96 -9.92 17.84
N ASN A 614 9.03 -9.03 17.53
CA ASN A 614 9.34 -7.64 17.20
C ASN A 614 9.88 -6.86 18.41
N LYS A 615 9.39 -7.15 19.63
CA LYS A 615 9.94 -6.56 20.86
C LYS A 615 11.35 -7.11 21.12
N GLU A 616 11.54 -8.43 21.03
CA GLU A 616 12.87 -9.05 21.18
C GLU A 616 13.88 -8.50 20.19
N LYS A 617 13.51 -8.35 18.91
CA LYS A 617 14.37 -7.73 17.88
C LYS A 617 14.74 -6.28 18.23
N ASN A 618 13.79 -5.50 18.75
CA ASN A 618 14.05 -4.14 19.17
C ASN A 618 14.98 -4.07 20.39
N GLU A 619 14.90 -5.00 21.33
CA GLU A 619 15.84 -5.07 22.45
C GLU A 619 17.26 -5.43 21.96
N ILE A 620 17.41 -6.41 21.07
CA ILE A 620 18.71 -6.72 20.44
C ILE A 620 19.29 -5.51 19.71
N ALA A 621 18.45 -4.75 19.00
CA ALA A 621 18.92 -3.53 18.33
C ALA A 621 19.45 -2.46 19.32
N LYS A 622 18.89 -2.40 20.55
CA LYS A 622 19.40 -1.53 21.62
C LYS A 622 20.71 -2.07 22.20
N GLU A 623 20.78 -3.36 22.50
CA GLU A 623 21.99 -4.04 23.01
C GLU A 623 23.15 -3.90 22.02
N ARG A 624 22.89 -4.13 20.72
CA ARG A 624 23.88 -3.93 19.65
C ARG A 624 24.38 -2.49 19.60
N LYS A 625 23.51 -1.51 19.79
CA LYS A 625 23.90 -0.09 19.85
C LYS A 625 24.74 0.21 21.10
N GLN A 626 24.46 -0.44 22.23
CA GLN A 626 25.27 -0.30 23.46
C GLN A 626 26.66 -0.89 23.25
N ILE A 627 26.78 -2.10 22.70
CA ILE A 627 28.07 -2.73 22.38
C ILE A 627 28.86 -1.86 21.39
N ALA A 628 28.22 -1.36 20.33
CA ALA A 628 28.86 -0.46 19.37
C ALA A 628 29.37 0.84 20.01
N ASN A 629 28.65 1.40 20.98
CA ASN A 629 29.11 2.56 21.74
C ASN A 629 30.30 2.20 22.64
N SER A 630 30.26 1.08 23.36
CA SER A 630 31.36 0.59 24.20
C SER A 630 32.63 0.31 23.38
N LEU A 631 32.49 -0.30 22.19
CA LEU A 631 33.59 -0.50 21.25
C LEU A 631 34.15 0.84 20.76
N ALA A 632 33.29 1.81 20.44
CA ALA A 632 33.72 3.15 20.03
C ALA A 632 34.44 3.91 21.16
N GLU A 633 34.05 3.70 22.42
CA GLU A 633 34.75 4.23 23.59
C GLU A 633 36.15 3.62 23.74
N ILE A 634 36.28 2.30 23.60
CA ILE A 634 37.58 1.60 23.64
C ILE A 634 38.52 2.09 22.52
N VAL A 635 37.99 2.33 21.31
CA VAL A 635 38.78 2.87 20.20
C VAL A 635 39.24 4.31 20.50
N LYS A 636 38.39 5.13 21.13
CA LYS A 636 38.76 6.49 21.54
C LYS A 636 39.84 6.49 22.62
N THR A 637 39.72 5.64 23.63
CA THR A 637 40.72 5.56 24.72
C THR A 637 42.08 5.10 24.20
N ASN A 638 42.13 4.16 23.26
CA ASN A 638 43.37 3.73 22.61
C ASN A 638 44.07 4.85 21.79
N VAL A 639 43.33 5.80 21.23
CA VAL A 639 43.91 6.91 20.44
C VAL A 639 44.47 8.02 21.34
N THR A 640 43.93 8.19 22.55
CA THR A 640 44.31 9.29 23.47
C THR A 640 45.53 9.01 24.35
N VAL A 641 46.04 7.78 24.42
CA VAL A 641 47.20 7.43 25.27
C VAL A 641 48.52 7.61 24.49
N PRO A 642 49.40 8.57 24.85
CA PRO A 642 50.69 8.77 24.15
C PRO A 642 51.63 7.57 24.36
N ARG A 643 52.47 7.17 23.39
CA ARG A 643 53.41 6.03 23.49
C ARG A 643 54.52 6.31 24.53
N GLY A 644 54.44 5.72 25.72
CA GLY A 644 55.48 5.70 26.77
C GLY A 644 55.80 4.27 27.18
N LYS A 645 57.08 3.96 27.46
CA LYS A 645 57.59 2.62 27.79
C LYS A 645 57.51 2.36 29.30
N GLY A 646 56.80 1.32 29.74
CA GLY A 646 56.75 0.91 31.16
C GLY A 646 55.93 -0.38 31.40
N LYS A 647 56.27 -1.15 32.45
CA LYS A 647 55.74 -2.48 32.78
C LYS A 647 54.25 -2.49 33.20
N ASP A 648 53.72 -1.36 33.70
CA ASP A 648 52.28 -1.22 34.05
C ASP A 648 51.37 -1.03 32.81
N ARG A 649 51.95 -0.77 31.63
CA ARG A 649 51.19 -0.68 30.38
C ARG A 649 50.82 -2.02 29.79
N SER A 650 51.64 -3.07 29.95
CA SER A 650 51.29 -4.38 29.41
C SER A 650 49.97 -4.87 30.00
N ASP A 651 49.79 -4.73 31.32
CA ASP A 651 48.59 -5.20 32.02
C ASP A 651 47.33 -4.39 31.63
N THR A 652 47.48 -3.09 31.33
CA THR A 652 46.35 -2.24 30.89
C THR A 652 46.01 -2.44 29.40
N ASP A 653 47.00 -2.65 28.53
CA ASP A 653 46.76 -2.99 27.12
C ASP A 653 46.13 -4.39 26.99
N GLU A 654 46.58 -5.35 27.80
CA GLU A 654 46.04 -6.72 27.84
C GLU A 654 44.58 -6.74 28.37
N SER A 655 44.25 -5.87 29.34
CA SER A 655 42.88 -5.63 29.82
C SER A 655 41.97 -5.00 28.75
N ILE A 656 42.48 -4.07 27.94
CA ILE A 656 41.71 -3.44 26.86
C ILE A 656 41.45 -4.44 25.72
N VAL A 657 42.46 -5.24 25.36
CA VAL A 657 42.35 -6.27 24.31
C VAL A 657 41.35 -7.35 24.73
N THR A 658 41.40 -7.83 25.97
CA THR A 658 40.43 -8.81 26.48
C THR A 658 39.01 -8.25 26.53
N ARG A 659 38.81 -7.01 26.98
CA ARG A 659 37.49 -6.35 26.98
C ARG A 659 36.94 -6.14 25.56
N LYS A 660 37.80 -5.77 24.60
CA LYS A 660 37.42 -5.66 23.19
C LYS A 660 36.99 -7.02 22.63
N ARG A 661 37.73 -8.09 22.93
CA ARG A 661 37.40 -9.46 22.50
C ARG A 661 36.04 -9.92 23.04
N ILE A 662 35.76 -9.67 24.33
CA ILE A 662 34.47 -10.01 24.94
C ILE A 662 33.31 -9.29 24.23
N LEU A 663 33.46 -7.99 23.94
CA LEU A 663 32.44 -7.22 23.23
C LEU A 663 32.25 -7.67 21.77
N GLU A 664 33.31 -8.10 21.09
CA GLU A 664 33.24 -8.70 19.74
C GLU A 664 32.54 -10.08 19.78
N GLU A 665 32.80 -10.90 20.80
CA GLU A 665 32.11 -12.18 21.03
C GLU A 665 30.62 -11.96 21.33
N GLU A 666 30.27 -10.96 22.15
CA GLU A 666 28.89 -10.55 22.42
C GLU A 666 28.19 -10.04 21.15
N GLU A 667 28.87 -9.27 20.29
CA GLU A 667 28.30 -8.83 19.00
C GLU A 667 27.96 -10.02 18.10
N ILE A 668 28.84 -11.03 18.02
CA ILE A 668 28.59 -12.26 17.26
C ILE A 668 27.42 -13.05 17.87
N ALA A 669 27.32 -13.11 19.19
CA ALA A 669 26.21 -13.78 19.88
C ALA A 669 24.87 -13.08 19.60
N LEU A 670 24.84 -11.75 19.63
CA LEU A 670 23.65 -10.96 19.26
C LEU A 670 23.26 -11.15 17.80
N GLN A 671 24.23 -11.20 16.89
CA GLN A 671 23.99 -11.45 15.47
C GLN A 671 23.31 -12.81 15.25
N LYS A 672 23.79 -13.88 15.90
CA LYS A 672 23.15 -15.21 15.85
C LYS A 672 21.74 -15.20 16.44
N ARG A 673 21.52 -14.44 17.51
CA ARG A 673 20.19 -14.29 18.14
C ARG A 673 19.22 -13.52 17.24
N GLU A 674 19.67 -12.45 16.57
CA GLU A 674 18.88 -11.72 15.56
C GLU A 674 18.49 -12.64 14.40
N GLU A 675 19.42 -13.44 13.90
CA GLU A 675 19.16 -14.43 12.85
C GLU A 675 18.11 -15.46 13.27
N ASN A 676 18.17 -15.97 14.51
CA ASN A 676 17.17 -16.88 15.04
C ASN A 676 15.78 -16.23 15.16
N ILE A 677 15.72 -14.97 15.63
CA ILE A 677 14.45 -14.23 15.69
C ILE A 677 13.88 -13.99 14.30
N ASP A 678 14.71 -13.63 13.32
CA ASP A 678 14.24 -13.46 11.95
C ASP A 678 13.73 -14.78 11.34
N LYS A 679 14.36 -15.92 11.67
CA LYS A 679 13.84 -17.26 11.34
C LYS A 679 12.49 -17.54 12.01
N GLU A 680 12.33 -17.26 13.31
CA GLU A 680 11.05 -17.42 14.00
C GLU A 680 9.96 -16.50 13.44
N LYS A 681 10.30 -15.25 13.11
CA LYS A 681 9.35 -14.30 12.51
C LYS A 681 8.83 -14.79 11.17
N ARG A 682 9.67 -15.47 10.38
CA ARG A 682 9.24 -16.11 9.12
C ARG A 682 8.30 -17.29 9.39
N ARG A 683 8.57 -18.13 10.40
CA ARG A 683 7.68 -19.24 10.78
C ARG A 683 6.27 -18.79 11.14
N TYR A 684 6.17 -17.70 11.90
CA TYR A 684 4.89 -17.14 12.35
C TYR A 684 4.28 -16.12 11.37
N ALA A 685 4.86 -15.94 10.18
CA ALA A 685 4.33 -15.06 9.14
C ALA A 685 3.04 -15.64 8.52
N LEU A 686 1.88 -15.14 8.93
CA LEU A 686 0.56 -15.51 8.39
C LEU A 686 -0.01 -14.46 7.42
N PRO A 687 -1.03 -14.78 6.60
CA PRO A 687 -1.19 -15.93 5.71
C PRO A 687 -0.79 -15.59 4.26
N ARG A 688 -0.27 -14.37 4.00
CA ARG A 688 0.21 -13.99 2.67
C ARG A 688 1.70 -14.25 2.59
N THR A 689 2.09 -15.31 1.91
CA THR A 689 3.50 -15.53 1.58
C THR A 689 3.98 -14.35 0.74
N ASN A 690 4.91 -13.58 1.29
CA ASN A 690 5.50 -12.46 0.58
C ASN A 690 6.51 -13.00 -0.45
N SER A 691 6.45 -12.47 -1.67
CA SER A 691 7.52 -12.68 -2.64
C SER A 691 8.84 -12.13 -2.07
N MET A 692 9.95 -12.82 -2.28
CA MET A 692 11.30 -12.33 -1.93
C MET A 692 11.63 -11.03 -2.65
N GLY A 693 11.02 -10.79 -3.81
CA GLY A 693 11.17 -9.55 -4.56
C GLY A 693 10.77 -9.73 -6.01
N ARG A 694 11.09 -8.73 -6.82
CA ARG A 694 10.85 -8.73 -8.27
C ARG A 694 12.13 -8.38 -9.01
N ASP A 695 12.31 -8.95 -10.19
CA ASP A 695 13.44 -8.60 -11.06
C ASP A 695 13.10 -7.41 -12.00
N ARG A 696 14.04 -7.09 -12.90
CA ARG A 696 13.85 -6.05 -13.94
C ARG A 696 12.66 -6.32 -14.85
N PHE A 697 12.24 -7.58 -15.00
CA PHE A 697 11.10 -8.00 -15.82
C PHE A 697 9.82 -8.22 -15.01
N HIS A 698 9.79 -7.79 -13.75
CA HIS A 698 8.65 -7.95 -12.83
C HIS A 698 8.31 -9.41 -12.50
N ASN A 699 9.19 -10.38 -12.77
CA ASN A 699 9.00 -11.74 -12.30
C ASN A 699 9.09 -11.76 -10.77
N LYS A 700 8.13 -12.42 -10.11
CA LYS A 700 8.07 -12.53 -8.66
C LYS A 700 8.75 -13.82 -8.20
N TYR A 701 9.63 -13.72 -7.22
CA TYR A 701 10.36 -14.87 -6.68
C TYR A 701 9.78 -15.27 -5.33
N TYR A 702 9.60 -16.57 -5.10
CA TYR A 702 9.01 -17.14 -3.91
C TYR A 702 9.88 -18.28 -3.36
N TYR A 703 10.00 -18.36 -2.05
CA TYR A 703 10.64 -19.45 -1.33
C TYR A 703 9.85 -19.70 -0.03
N PHE A 704 9.39 -20.94 0.16
CA PHE A 704 8.39 -21.25 1.18
C PHE A 704 8.90 -22.09 2.36
N ASP A 705 10.11 -22.67 2.30
CA ASP A 705 10.60 -23.68 3.25
C ASP A 705 10.89 -23.14 4.66
N GLU A 706 10.68 -21.86 4.93
CA GLU A 706 10.85 -21.26 6.26
C GLU A 706 9.55 -20.71 6.83
N VAL A 707 8.42 -21.02 6.19
CA VAL A 707 7.09 -20.62 6.62
C VAL A 707 6.41 -21.83 7.29
N GLY A 708 5.81 -21.64 8.47
CA GLY A 708 5.16 -22.72 9.22
C GLY A 708 6.08 -23.44 10.22
N LEU A 709 5.46 -24.23 11.11
CA LEU A 709 6.06 -24.71 12.36
C LEU A 709 6.94 -25.98 12.23
N VAL A 710 6.97 -26.66 11.07
CA VAL A 710 7.44 -28.07 10.99
C VAL A 710 8.60 -28.30 9.99
N VAL A 711 9.16 -27.27 9.37
CA VAL A 711 10.19 -27.44 8.30
C VAL A 711 11.60 -27.82 8.81
N ASN A 712 11.73 -28.23 10.07
CA ASN A 712 13.04 -28.56 10.64
C ASN A 712 13.53 -29.98 10.33
N GLU A 713 12.66 -30.92 9.92
CA GLU A 713 13.03 -32.33 9.71
C GLU A 713 13.36 -32.69 8.24
N ARG A 714 12.77 -31.99 7.26
CA ARG A 714 12.96 -32.22 5.81
C ARG A 714 12.98 -30.88 5.04
N TYR A 715 13.05 -30.93 3.71
CA TYR A 715 12.81 -29.78 2.83
C TYR A 715 11.31 -29.58 2.59
N GLY A 716 10.85 -28.36 2.31
CA GLY A 716 9.47 -28.08 1.95
C GLY A 716 9.24 -28.21 0.45
N THR A 717 9.64 -27.18 -0.28
CA THR A 717 9.69 -27.12 -1.73
C THR A 717 11.06 -27.47 -2.28
N GLY A 718 12.14 -27.16 -1.53
CA GLY A 718 13.52 -27.34 -1.98
C GLY A 718 13.85 -26.61 -3.29
N ARG A 719 13.10 -25.55 -3.65
CA ARG A 719 13.14 -24.87 -4.95
C ARG A 719 12.83 -23.38 -4.78
N ILE A 720 13.40 -22.51 -5.63
CA ILE A 720 12.94 -21.12 -5.75
C ILE A 720 11.89 -21.07 -6.86
N LEU A 721 10.66 -20.71 -6.50
CA LEU A 721 9.54 -20.58 -7.42
C LEU A 721 9.51 -19.18 -8.02
N VAL A 722 9.21 -19.09 -9.31
CA VAL A 722 9.14 -17.84 -10.04
C VAL A 722 7.83 -17.75 -10.78
N GLN A 723 7.15 -16.63 -10.61
CA GLN A 723 5.93 -16.31 -11.34
C GLN A 723 6.21 -15.16 -12.31
N SER A 724 5.99 -15.40 -13.60
CA SER A 724 6.05 -14.36 -14.62
C SER A 724 4.86 -13.38 -14.45
N PRO A 725 5.05 -12.08 -14.70
CA PRO A 725 3.96 -11.13 -14.57
C PRO A 725 2.88 -11.40 -15.62
N SER A 726 1.62 -11.20 -15.24
CA SER A 726 0.53 -11.26 -16.21
C SER A 726 0.50 -10.02 -17.11
N SER A 727 -0.07 -10.17 -18.31
CA SER A 727 -0.26 -9.05 -19.23
C SER A 727 -1.01 -7.88 -18.58
N ARG A 728 -1.97 -8.16 -17.69
CA ARG A 728 -2.70 -7.15 -16.91
C ARG A 728 -1.82 -6.43 -15.91
N GLU A 729 -1.01 -7.16 -15.13
CA GLU A 729 -0.06 -6.56 -14.19
C GLU A 729 0.94 -5.62 -14.88
N LEU A 730 1.39 -5.98 -16.09
CA LEU A 730 2.27 -5.12 -16.88
C LEU A 730 1.56 -3.85 -17.39
N VAL A 731 0.23 -3.87 -17.60
CA VAL A 731 -0.55 -2.66 -18.00
C VAL A 731 -0.62 -1.67 -16.85
N ASP A 732 -0.80 -2.18 -15.65
CA ASP A 732 -0.94 -1.33 -14.46
C ASP A 732 0.40 -0.69 -14.06
N VAL A 733 1.52 -1.33 -14.39
CA VAL A 733 2.87 -0.91 -13.95
C VAL A 733 3.65 -0.14 -15.02
N LEU A 734 3.51 -0.49 -16.30
CA LEU A 734 4.32 0.09 -17.39
C LEU A 734 3.47 0.95 -18.33
N THR A 735 4.00 2.13 -18.67
CA THR A 735 3.48 2.95 -19.79
C THR A 735 3.68 2.23 -21.13
N GLU A 736 2.97 2.62 -22.18
CA GLU A 736 3.14 2.04 -23.52
C GLU A 736 4.60 2.12 -24.03
N ALA A 737 5.25 3.28 -23.85
CA ALA A 737 6.67 3.44 -24.16
C ALA A 737 7.58 2.56 -23.27
N GLY A 738 7.23 2.42 -21.99
CA GLY A 738 7.91 1.51 -21.06
C GLY A 738 7.77 0.04 -21.46
N ARG A 739 6.60 -0.37 -21.98
CA ARG A 739 6.34 -1.73 -22.47
C ARG A 739 7.15 -2.07 -23.71
N GLN A 740 7.32 -1.13 -24.64
CA GLN A 740 8.19 -1.34 -25.79
C GLN A 740 9.65 -1.54 -25.36
N LYS A 741 10.13 -0.74 -24.40
CA LYS A 741 11.48 -0.89 -23.81
C LYS A 741 11.63 -2.22 -23.09
N TYR A 742 10.63 -2.61 -22.30
CA TYR A 742 10.54 -3.90 -21.61
C TYR A 742 10.63 -5.06 -22.62
N ASN A 743 9.78 -5.09 -23.64
CA ASN A 743 9.73 -6.18 -24.63
C ASN A 743 11.04 -6.29 -25.42
N LYS A 744 11.65 -5.16 -25.82
CA LYS A 744 12.96 -5.15 -26.50
C LYS A 744 14.05 -5.74 -25.62
N ARG A 745 14.09 -5.36 -24.33
CA ARG A 745 15.11 -5.84 -23.40
C ARG A 745 14.90 -7.30 -23.00
N ARG A 746 13.63 -7.72 -22.82
CA ARG A 746 13.26 -9.10 -22.52
C ARG A 746 13.65 -10.05 -23.65
N LYS A 747 13.44 -9.67 -24.92
CA LYS A 747 13.90 -10.47 -26.07
C LYS A 747 15.43 -10.64 -26.17
N LEU A 748 16.20 -9.72 -25.58
CA LEU A 748 17.67 -9.79 -25.59
C LEU A 748 18.22 -10.63 -24.43
N GLU A 749 17.59 -10.55 -23.25
CA GLU A 749 18.09 -11.17 -22.01
C GLU A 749 17.37 -12.48 -21.63
N GLU A 750 16.13 -12.68 -22.09
CA GLU A 750 15.33 -13.90 -21.88
C GLU A 750 15.01 -14.58 -23.22
N SER A 751 15.10 -15.91 -23.26
CA SER A 751 14.80 -16.72 -24.47
C SER A 751 13.33 -17.15 -24.57
N PHE A 752 12.48 -16.74 -23.62
CA PHE A 752 11.08 -17.20 -23.51
C PHE A 752 10.07 -16.13 -23.93
N GLY A 753 9.13 -16.53 -24.78
CA GLY A 753 7.99 -15.75 -25.24
C GLY A 753 6.69 -16.50 -25.01
N SER A 754 6.00 -16.19 -23.92
CA SER A 754 4.57 -16.45 -23.77
C SER A 754 3.90 -15.20 -23.19
N GLU A 755 2.69 -14.90 -23.66
CA GLU A 755 1.91 -13.73 -23.23
C GLU A 755 1.16 -13.98 -21.90
N GLU A 756 1.12 -15.24 -21.45
CA GLU A 756 0.46 -15.67 -20.22
C GLU A 756 1.44 -15.76 -19.03
N ALA A 757 0.93 -15.50 -17.82
CA ALA A 757 1.71 -15.64 -16.60
C ALA A 757 2.05 -17.11 -16.35
N GLN A 758 3.32 -17.46 -16.48
CA GLN A 758 3.82 -18.82 -16.27
C GLN A 758 4.57 -18.95 -14.95
N TRP A 759 4.40 -20.10 -14.30
CA TRP A 759 5.21 -20.54 -13.16
C TRP A 759 6.38 -21.39 -13.62
N GLY A 760 7.54 -21.13 -13.04
CA GLY A 760 8.74 -21.95 -13.16
C GLY A 760 9.51 -21.98 -11.87
N TYR A 761 10.63 -22.70 -11.86
CA TYR A 761 11.48 -22.80 -10.68
C TYR A 761 12.95 -23.01 -11.00
N TYR A 762 13.78 -22.77 -9.99
CA TYR A 762 15.19 -23.19 -9.93
C TYR A 762 15.33 -24.27 -8.86
N GLU A 763 16.04 -25.35 -9.18
CA GLU A 763 16.27 -26.48 -8.27
C GLU A 763 17.73 -26.75 -7.97
N ASP A 764 18.66 -26.23 -8.77
CA ASP A 764 20.09 -26.45 -8.57
C ASP A 764 20.77 -25.28 -7.83
N PRO A 765 21.64 -25.56 -6.83
CA PRO A 765 22.41 -24.53 -6.14
C PRO A 765 23.27 -23.66 -7.06
N GLU A 766 23.81 -24.24 -8.13
CA GLU A 766 24.65 -23.54 -9.11
C GLU A 766 23.83 -22.54 -9.96
N GLN A 767 22.60 -22.90 -10.32
CA GLN A 767 21.67 -22.00 -11.01
C GLN A 767 21.39 -20.75 -10.17
N ILE A 768 21.35 -20.88 -8.84
CA ILE A 768 21.15 -19.74 -7.93
C ILE A 768 22.38 -18.82 -7.93
N ASP A 769 23.59 -19.37 -7.97
CA ASP A 769 24.80 -18.55 -8.05
C ASP A 769 24.86 -17.78 -9.37
N ASP A 770 24.47 -18.41 -10.48
CA ASP A 770 24.39 -17.73 -11.77
C ASP A 770 23.25 -16.69 -11.82
N LEU A 771 22.13 -16.95 -11.14
CA LEU A 771 21.04 -15.98 -10.99
C LEU A 771 21.50 -14.75 -10.19
N LEU A 772 22.29 -14.93 -9.13
CA LEU A 772 22.86 -13.85 -8.34
C LEU A 772 23.89 -13.01 -9.12
N LYS A 773 24.63 -13.63 -10.03
CA LYS A 773 25.53 -12.94 -10.98
C LYS A 773 24.75 -12.17 -12.04
N TRP A 774 23.58 -12.68 -12.45
CA TRP A 774 22.72 -12.06 -13.44
C TRP A 774 22.05 -10.79 -12.92
N PHE A 775 21.66 -10.72 -11.64
CA PHE A 775 21.03 -9.52 -11.06
C PHE A 775 21.93 -8.28 -11.08
N ASN A 776 21.33 -7.12 -11.39
CA ASN A 776 22.04 -5.86 -11.51
C ASN A 776 21.86 -5.00 -10.24
N GLU A 777 22.92 -4.87 -9.45
CA GLU A 777 22.93 -4.10 -8.20
C GLU A 777 22.67 -2.59 -8.38
N LYS A 778 22.78 -2.09 -9.61
CA LYS A 778 22.45 -0.69 -9.95
C LYS A 778 20.94 -0.44 -10.03
N GLY A 779 20.14 -1.51 -10.15
CA GLY A 779 18.68 -1.49 -10.14
C GLY A 779 18.11 -1.51 -8.73
N GLN A 780 17.04 -0.75 -8.48
CA GLN A 780 16.42 -0.70 -7.15
C GLN A 780 15.79 -2.03 -6.73
N ARG A 781 15.00 -2.68 -7.61
CA ARG A 781 14.29 -3.91 -7.27
C ARG A 781 15.25 -5.09 -7.16
N GLU A 782 16.18 -5.20 -8.09
CA GLU A 782 17.14 -6.30 -8.12
C GLU A 782 18.17 -6.23 -7.00
N LEU A 783 18.58 -5.03 -6.57
CA LEU A 783 19.42 -4.88 -5.38
C LEU A 783 18.71 -5.42 -4.13
N LEU A 784 17.42 -5.13 -3.97
CA LEU A 784 16.62 -5.63 -2.84
C LEU A 784 16.41 -7.14 -2.92
N LEU A 785 16.05 -7.65 -4.10
CA LEU A 785 15.87 -9.08 -4.34
C LEU A 785 17.18 -9.86 -4.09
N LYS A 786 18.30 -9.36 -4.59
CA LYS A 786 19.63 -9.98 -4.40
C LYS A 786 19.99 -10.05 -2.92
N LYS A 787 19.77 -8.97 -2.16
CA LYS A 787 20.00 -8.95 -0.70
C LYS A 787 19.12 -9.98 0.02
N GLU A 788 17.86 -10.10 -0.37
CA GLU A 788 16.93 -11.05 0.24
C GLU A 788 17.26 -12.52 -0.07
N ILE A 789 17.75 -12.82 -1.28
CA ILE A 789 18.19 -14.18 -1.62
C ILE A 789 19.50 -14.51 -0.89
N ILE A 790 20.45 -13.57 -0.80
CA ILE A 790 21.71 -13.77 -0.08
C ILE A 790 21.46 -14.04 1.40
N SER A 791 20.53 -13.31 2.04
CA SER A 791 20.23 -13.51 3.46
C SER A 791 19.64 -14.89 3.79
N ARG A 792 19.11 -15.59 2.77
CA ARG A 792 18.50 -16.93 2.89
C ARG A 792 19.30 -18.02 2.16
N LEU A 793 20.47 -17.69 1.60
CA LEU A 793 21.16 -18.55 0.65
C LEU A 793 21.57 -19.90 1.24
N SER A 794 22.02 -19.92 2.50
CA SER A 794 22.40 -21.13 3.22
C SER A 794 21.22 -22.10 3.37
N ASP A 795 20.07 -21.57 3.79
CA ASP A 795 18.84 -22.34 4.00
C ASP A 795 18.28 -22.84 2.65
N VAL A 796 18.29 -22.00 1.60
CA VAL A 796 17.88 -22.36 0.23
C VAL A 796 18.74 -23.50 -0.33
N LYS A 797 20.08 -23.35 -0.31
CA LYS A 797 20.99 -24.37 -0.83
C LYS A 797 20.87 -25.68 -0.06
N SER A 798 20.73 -25.60 1.27
CA SER A 798 20.50 -26.78 2.12
C SER A 798 19.20 -27.51 1.74
N GLY A 799 18.11 -26.77 1.51
CA GLY A 799 16.83 -27.33 1.05
C GLY A 799 16.94 -28.04 -0.31
N MET A 800 17.58 -27.39 -1.28
CA MET A 800 17.82 -27.95 -2.62
C MET A 800 18.65 -29.25 -2.57
N VAL A 801 19.75 -29.24 -1.81
CA VAL A 801 20.61 -30.43 -1.66
C VAL A 801 19.87 -31.58 -0.99
N LYS A 802 19.12 -31.32 0.09
CA LYS A 802 18.31 -32.36 0.77
C LYS A 802 17.27 -32.97 -0.16
N ARG A 803 16.61 -32.14 -0.98
CA ARG A 803 15.65 -32.59 -1.99
C ARG A 803 16.31 -33.49 -3.04
N MET A 804 17.44 -33.06 -3.58
CA MET A 804 18.19 -33.83 -4.57
C MET A 804 18.64 -35.19 -4.00
N GLN A 805 19.12 -35.21 -2.75
CA GLN A 805 19.49 -36.45 -2.06
C GLN A 805 18.30 -37.39 -1.88
N ASP A 806 17.13 -36.89 -1.51
CA ASP A 806 15.91 -37.67 -1.32
C ASP A 806 15.41 -38.27 -2.66
N ILE A 807 15.44 -37.50 -3.74
CA ILE A 807 15.12 -37.99 -5.10
C ILE A 807 16.08 -39.10 -5.53
N VAL A 808 17.38 -38.92 -5.31
CA VAL A 808 18.40 -39.93 -5.64
C VAL A 808 18.22 -41.19 -4.80
N ALA A 809 17.96 -41.05 -3.50
CA ALA A 809 17.70 -42.17 -2.61
C ALA A 809 16.45 -42.97 -3.04
N SER A 810 15.38 -42.26 -3.41
CA SER A 810 14.16 -42.85 -3.96
C SER A 810 14.43 -43.64 -5.24
N ARG A 811 15.15 -43.05 -6.21
CA ARG A 811 15.54 -43.72 -7.46
C ARG A 811 16.39 -44.98 -7.23
N LYS A 812 17.42 -44.90 -6.39
CA LYS A 812 18.27 -46.05 -6.04
C LYS A 812 17.46 -47.17 -5.39
N SER A 813 16.54 -46.84 -4.48
CA SER A 813 15.69 -47.82 -3.82
C SER A 813 14.78 -48.58 -4.81
N ALA A 814 14.32 -47.89 -5.86
CA ALA A 814 13.51 -48.48 -6.93
C ALA A 814 14.34 -49.35 -7.88
N GLU A 815 15.59 -48.97 -8.18
CA GLU A 815 16.47 -49.68 -9.11
C GLU A 815 17.03 -50.99 -8.53
N VAL A 816 17.50 -50.99 -7.28
CA VAL A 816 18.05 -52.18 -6.60
C VAL A 816 17.07 -53.36 -6.59
N ARG A 817 15.75 -53.09 -6.59
CA ARG A 817 14.70 -54.12 -6.53
C ARG A 817 14.08 -54.51 -7.87
N ARG A 818 14.36 -53.79 -8.98
CA ARG A 818 13.98 -54.24 -10.34
C ARG A 818 14.66 -55.56 -10.74
N SER A 819 15.70 -55.98 -10.01
CA SER A 819 16.39 -57.27 -10.16
C SER A 819 15.60 -58.50 -9.69
N ARG A 820 14.42 -58.35 -9.06
CA ARG A 820 13.53 -59.45 -8.64
C ARG A 820 12.14 -59.31 -9.29
N ARG A 821 11.70 -60.30 -10.08
CA ARG A 821 10.51 -60.19 -10.97
C ARG A 821 9.18 -60.60 -10.30
N THR A 822 8.09 -60.02 -10.84
CA THR A 822 6.65 -60.39 -10.83
C THR A 822 5.64 -59.84 -9.79
N GLN A 823 6.03 -59.10 -8.74
CA GLN A 823 5.10 -58.24 -7.93
C GLN A 823 5.41 -56.74 -8.05
N ALA A 824 6.01 -56.34 -9.17
CA ALA A 824 6.78 -55.11 -9.27
C ALA A 824 5.95 -53.81 -9.16
N THR A 825 4.75 -53.71 -9.74
CA THR A 825 4.03 -52.42 -9.86
C THR A 825 3.45 -51.90 -8.54
N LYS A 826 2.72 -52.74 -7.79
CA LYS A 826 2.20 -52.38 -6.46
C LYS A 826 3.33 -52.13 -5.45
N ALA A 827 4.41 -52.92 -5.52
CA ALA A 827 5.59 -52.74 -4.69
C ALA A 827 6.43 -51.49 -5.06
N LEU A 828 6.43 -51.06 -6.33
CA LEU A 828 7.03 -49.80 -6.78
C LEU A 828 6.20 -48.59 -6.34
N LEU A 829 4.87 -48.71 -6.35
CA LEU A 829 3.97 -47.66 -5.89
C LEU A 829 4.11 -47.42 -4.39
N SER A 830 4.12 -48.49 -3.57
CA SER A 830 4.31 -48.39 -2.12
C SER A 830 5.70 -47.84 -1.72
N GLN A 831 6.65 -47.79 -2.67
CA GLN A 831 7.98 -47.22 -2.44
C GLN A 831 8.05 -45.72 -2.72
N GLN A 832 7.04 -45.14 -3.36
CA GLN A 832 6.99 -43.70 -3.63
C GLN A 832 7.02 -42.91 -2.30
N PRO A 833 7.71 -41.76 -2.25
CA PRO A 833 7.84 -40.96 -1.02
C PRO A 833 6.50 -40.63 -0.35
N TYR A 834 5.50 -40.21 -1.14
CA TYR A 834 4.17 -39.86 -0.65
C TYR A 834 3.39 -41.05 -0.05
N MET A 835 3.68 -42.28 -0.47
CA MET A 835 3.07 -43.50 0.09
C MET A 835 3.70 -43.94 1.42
N LYS A 836 4.93 -43.48 1.69
CA LYS A 836 5.62 -43.69 2.98
C LYS A 836 5.25 -42.63 4.02
N TRP A 837 4.52 -41.60 3.61
CA TRP A 837 4.05 -40.56 4.51
C TRP A 837 3.03 -41.13 5.51
N PHE A 838 3.17 -40.74 6.78
CA PHE A 838 2.23 -41.09 7.83
C PHE A 838 1.96 -39.89 8.73
N ASN A 839 0.72 -39.78 9.21
CA ASN A 839 0.32 -38.68 10.07
C ASN A 839 0.65 -38.98 11.55
N LYS A 840 1.72 -38.37 12.07
CA LYS A 840 2.10 -38.39 13.50
C LYS A 840 1.02 -37.80 14.43
N PHE A 841 0.12 -36.98 13.90
CA PHE A 841 -0.92 -36.28 14.68
C PHE A 841 -2.32 -36.88 14.52
N ALA A 842 -2.47 -37.98 13.76
CA ALA A 842 -3.74 -38.68 13.65
C ALA A 842 -4.11 -39.29 15.01
N LYS A 843 -5.11 -38.71 15.67
CA LYS A 843 -5.75 -39.24 16.88
C LYS A 843 -7.25 -39.33 16.67
#